data_AF-A0A800MBT0-F1
#
_entry.id   AF-A0A800MBT0-F1
#
_cell.length_a   1.000
_cell.length_b   1.000
_cell.length_c   1.000
_cell.angle_alpha   90.00
_cell.angle_beta   90.00
_cell.angle_gamma   90.00
#
_symmetry.space_group_name_H-M   'P 1'
#
loop_
_entity.id
_entity.type
_entity.pdbx_description
1 polymer ?
#
loop_
_entity_poly.entity_id
_entity_poly.type
_entity_poly.pdbx_seq_one_letter_code
_entity_poly.pdbx_strand_id
1 'polypeptide(L)'
;MQSSAKPIKASSLKASNPNPPAKIGYPSLMSPHSSPIALHQNRLFVANTPSDTVDVINTKTRKVVRRISVGVDPVSISVRPDGKEVWVANHISDSVSIIDNDRTSPTFLRVIATVQDFDPNTSTRFDEPVGIAFANNTKAYIALSSENKIAVIDVATRQIKKRLNITAQDPRAITVRDGRLYVIPFESNNKTQLSGGYKIDGELVTFNAHEHSIANNNVLSLGHVTDIVKHPRVPDRDLYVFDTKTDKLIRTVDTLGTLLYGLAVDSKGSVFIAQTDARNDINGRAGTKKHGLKELENRAFLNQITKVRLGGNGSEKPRFINLEPLPPKHPEPGQSLATPFAIQISNDDSTLVVTAAGSDKVFTVDTKSGNVMGRVKVESAPRGIALESSSTGKLSQAWILNSVANSVSLVDVSDPHNLSVKAKITLEDPTHPVFKRGRIAFNKASASTTETFSCASCHPDGHTDQLLWVLKTPIVTGGNQIMPRSTMPLRGLRDTAPFHWDGIPGDPYGGNNSAHIRSRVKPNSKINEPESTTRHVVDGGLASTMKMVGDNKKNDEGKDGLLSKTERDDMAKFLLNITYPPAQRRAYTNVLSEQAEEGFELFHIKGDVGGTPGGNLCGNCHRMPFWVSTNTPGTGMDAPTWRGAYDRFLILPQGRLNIIDFDFYRRVAERGIPERNVWQFSWGGRRAFDPVWNMVLEGSTGFSGSFARQVTLNKSTANNQLTTNLINALENSSNDGGIVLQVDAVFLNGKQPTATQLQYDGTFGGGTYVEIQGERRSITREKLTSLASEGQFIGTFTGRHGENADYDHPQPAVWTLGPIHSQRGRQNFPVLYNEKKSMTVSGRHIRKGASLIVDGKKVSGSIRTEKTETIIIDLVNLPDAGIHFLQIQNPNGLFSNDFIFHVAENQDKAKSLQDSINPNRLSSALAEAIKRGDLQHTKKLIADGASLNARKNDGSTPLSTASFNGRLEIAEYLIQKGARVTQTNRDGNTPLHIAAFMCQTEITKLFLEKGAPVRKKNNRGESAIDVVSSTWNEDLETFYRSLINSSEIDLTIERIKLLRPQILKVLRNREAKSNLQAQAFDRP
;
A
#
# COMPACT_ATOMS: atom_id res chain seq x y z
N MET A 1 -19.55 24.17 39.44
CA MET A 1 -20.88 24.72 39.77
C MET A 1 -21.78 24.54 38.56
N GLN A 2 -23.02 24.11 38.80
CA GLN A 2 -23.99 23.65 37.79
C GLN A 2 -24.18 24.65 36.64
N SER A 3 -24.02 24.18 35.40
CA SER A 3 -24.42 24.90 34.19
C SER A 3 -25.21 23.91 33.32
N SER A 4 -26.49 24.21 33.19
CA SER A 4 -27.53 23.44 32.50
C SER A 4 -27.28 23.37 30.99
N ALA A 5 -26.93 22.18 30.49
CA ALA A 5 -27.00 21.87 29.07
C ALA A 5 -28.47 21.76 28.65
N LYS A 6 -28.95 22.68 27.81
CA LYS A 6 -30.23 22.53 27.08
C LYS A 6 -30.03 21.53 25.94
N PRO A 7 -30.88 20.50 25.79
CA PRO A 7 -30.81 19.61 24.64
C PRO A 7 -31.26 20.34 23.37
N ILE A 8 -30.45 20.18 22.32
CA ILE A 8 -30.75 20.61 20.95
C ILE A 8 -32.01 19.87 20.49
N LYS A 9 -33.02 20.61 20.01
CA LYS A 9 -34.25 20.05 19.45
C LYS A 9 -33.91 19.20 18.22
N ALA A 10 -34.06 17.89 18.36
CA ALA A 10 -34.15 16.96 17.24
C ALA A 10 -35.32 17.37 16.35
N SER A 11 -35.06 17.62 15.06
CA SER A 11 -36.09 17.81 14.06
C SER A 11 -36.94 16.54 13.97
N SER A 12 -38.23 16.74 14.20
CA SER A 12 -39.30 15.77 14.11
C SER A 12 -39.36 15.08 12.75
N LEU A 13 -39.28 13.74 12.77
CA LEU A 13 -40.18 12.79 12.12
C LEU A 13 -39.77 11.39 12.62
N LYS A 14 -40.39 10.90 13.71
CA LYS A 14 -40.28 9.49 14.09
C LYS A 14 -40.98 8.69 12.98
N ALA A 15 -40.23 7.96 12.16
CA ALA A 15 -40.81 7.07 11.17
C ALA A 15 -41.74 6.07 11.87
N SER A 16 -42.96 5.87 11.36
CA SER A 16 -43.92 4.91 11.92
C SER A 16 -43.48 3.46 11.72
N ASN A 17 -42.57 3.20 10.77
CA ASN A 17 -41.99 1.90 10.45
C ASN A 17 -40.46 2.01 10.30
N PRO A 18 -39.70 0.95 10.60
CA PRO A 18 -38.25 0.92 10.40
C PRO A 18 -37.86 0.97 8.91
N ASN A 19 -36.74 1.62 8.59
CA ASN A 19 -36.23 1.74 7.22
C ASN A 19 -35.95 0.36 6.61
N PRO A 20 -36.08 0.15 5.29
CA PRO A 20 -35.65 -1.08 4.64
C PRO A 20 -34.19 -1.42 4.98
N PRO A 21 -33.82 -2.72 5.12
CA PRO A 21 -32.44 -3.09 5.39
C PRO A 21 -31.51 -2.56 4.31
N ALA A 22 -30.45 -1.89 4.71
CA ALA A 22 -29.35 -1.49 3.83
C ALA A 22 -28.67 -2.74 3.27
N LYS A 23 -28.29 -2.67 2.00
CA LYS A 23 -27.49 -3.71 1.36
C LYS A 23 -26.03 -3.60 1.78
N ILE A 24 -25.41 -4.75 1.97
CA ILE A 24 -23.98 -4.87 2.26
C ILE A 24 -23.19 -5.06 0.97
N GLY A 25 -21.98 -4.53 0.94
CA GLY A 25 -21.01 -4.76 -0.13
C GLY A 25 -19.80 -5.54 0.36
N TYR A 26 -19.02 -6.03 -0.61
CA TYR A 26 -17.88 -6.90 -0.38
C TYR A 26 -16.64 -6.28 -1.04
N PRO A 27 -15.86 -5.48 -0.28
CA PRO A 27 -14.67 -4.83 -0.80
C PRO A 27 -13.69 -5.82 -1.43
N SER A 28 -13.04 -5.36 -2.50
CA SER A 28 -12.19 -6.17 -3.36
C SER A 28 -10.78 -6.32 -2.77
N LEU A 29 -10.61 -7.30 -1.88
CA LEU A 29 -9.37 -7.60 -1.17
C LEU A 29 -8.59 -8.76 -1.80
N MET A 30 -7.30 -8.84 -1.48
CA MET A 30 -6.43 -9.99 -1.74
C MET A 30 -5.93 -10.53 -0.40
N SER A 31 -6.07 -11.84 -0.19
CA SER A 31 -6.09 -12.42 1.15
C SER A 31 -5.06 -13.55 1.32
N PRO A 32 -4.31 -13.59 2.44
CA PRO A 32 -3.25 -14.56 2.69
C PRO A 32 -3.80 -15.88 3.28
N HIS A 33 -4.34 -16.76 2.43
CA HIS A 33 -4.80 -18.10 2.87
C HIS A 33 -3.65 -18.93 3.46
N SER A 34 -3.93 -19.67 4.54
CA SER A 34 -2.96 -20.59 5.16
C SER A 34 -3.52 -22.01 5.29
N SER A 35 -4.65 -22.17 5.99
CA SER A 35 -5.37 -23.45 6.09
C SER A 35 -6.87 -23.21 5.98
N PRO A 36 -7.39 -22.83 4.80
CA PRO A 36 -8.74 -22.28 4.65
C PRO A 36 -9.85 -23.34 4.61
N ILE A 37 -9.53 -24.61 4.79
CA ILE A 37 -10.47 -25.72 4.71
C ILE A 37 -10.14 -26.76 5.78
N ALA A 38 -11.16 -27.27 6.45
CA ALA A 38 -10.99 -28.30 7.46
C ALA A 38 -12.11 -29.34 7.38
N LEU A 39 -11.74 -30.61 7.54
CA LEU A 39 -12.68 -31.73 7.56
C LEU A 39 -12.87 -32.21 9.00
N HIS A 40 -14.13 -32.44 9.39
CA HIS A 40 -14.45 -33.14 10.63
C HIS A 40 -15.70 -34.00 10.45
N GLN A 41 -15.56 -35.31 10.62
CA GLN A 41 -16.62 -36.29 10.34
C GLN A 41 -17.16 -36.11 8.90
N ASN A 42 -18.49 -36.04 8.72
CA ASN A 42 -19.13 -35.85 7.42
C ASN A 42 -19.33 -34.38 7.02
N ARG A 43 -18.54 -33.47 7.58
CA ARG A 43 -18.65 -32.01 7.35
C ARG A 43 -17.31 -31.42 6.97
N LEU A 44 -17.31 -30.73 5.85
CA LEU A 44 -16.20 -29.93 5.37
C LEU A 44 -16.53 -28.46 5.63
N PHE A 45 -15.66 -27.76 6.36
CA PHE A 45 -15.76 -26.34 6.65
C PHE A 45 -14.83 -25.60 5.70
N VAL A 46 -15.35 -24.61 4.98
CA VAL A 46 -14.63 -23.90 3.92
C VAL A 46 -14.72 -22.41 4.16
N ALA A 47 -13.58 -21.72 4.26
CA ALA A 47 -13.54 -20.27 4.34
C ALA A 47 -13.84 -19.70 2.95
N ASN A 48 -15.05 -19.19 2.75
CA ASN A 48 -15.44 -18.51 1.52
C ASN A 48 -15.16 -17.01 1.69
N THR A 49 -13.91 -16.65 1.44
CA THR A 49 -13.37 -15.32 1.73
C THR A 49 -14.16 -14.18 1.11
N PRO A 50 -14.53 -14.21 -0.19
CA PRO A 50 -15.24 -13.09 -0.80
C PRO A 50 -16.67 -12.87 -0.30
N SER A 51 -17.28 -13.86 0.37
CA SER A 51 -18.63 -13.74 0.95
C SER A 51 -18.63 -13.58 2.47
N ASP A 52 -17.45 -13.48 3.10
CA ASP A 52 -17.28 -13.40 4.55
C ASP A 52 -17.98 -14.53 5.33
N THR A 53 -17.93 -15.75 4.78
CA THR A 53 -18.63 -16.90 5.37
C THR A 53 -17.75 -18.12 5.55
N VAL A 54 -18.17 -19.01 6.44
CA VAL A 54 -17.80 -20.42 6.41
C VAL A 54 -18.93 -21.23 5.81
N ASP A 55 -18.63 -21.89 4.69
CA ASP A 55 -19.55 -22.80 4.01
C ASP A 55 -19.34 -24.21 4.54
N VAL A 56 -20.41 -24.82 5.04
CA VAL A 56 -20.41 -26.18 5.55
C VAL A 56 -20.96 -27.10 4.47
N ILE A 57 -20.10 -27.95 3.92
CA ILE A 57 -20.46 -28.95 2.92
C ILE A 57 -20.64 -30.29 3.61
N ASN A 58 -21.76 -30.95 3.34
CA ASN A 58 -21.95 -32.34 3.73
C ASN A 58 -21.20 -33.23 2.73
N THR A 59 -20.20 -33.96 3.19
CA THR A 59 -19.27 -34.71 2.31
C THR A 59 -19.94 -35.83 1.54
N LYS A 60 -20.99 -36.44 2.09
CA LYS A 60 -21.76 -37.51 1.43
C LYS A 60 -22.62 -36.98 0.29
N THR A 61 -23.35 -35.90 0.54
CA THR A 61 -24.28 -35.30 -0.44
C THR A 61 -23.62 -34.32 -1.39
N ARG A 62 -22.42 -33.84 -1.03
CA ARG A 62 -21.64 -32.83 -1.77
C ARG A 62 -22.39 -31.49 -1.93
N LYS A 63 -23.30 -31.19 -1.00
CA LYS A 63 -24.08 -29.96 -0.97
C LYS A 63 -23.65 -29.08 0.18
N VAL A 64 -23.65 -27.76 -0.05
CA VAL A 64 -23.57 -26.76 1.03
C VAL A 64 -24.85 -26.88 1.85
N VAL A 65 -24.73 -27.29 3.12
CA VAL A 65 -25.85 -27.46 4.04
C VAL A 65 -26.04 -26.26 4.97
N ARG A 66 -25.03 -25.41 5.08
CA ARG A 66 -25.06 -24.18 5.87
C ARG A 66 -24.05 -23.19 5.35
N ARG A 67 -24.41 -21.92 5.36
CA ARG A 67 -23.50 -20.78 5.23
C ARG A 67 -23.53 -20.01 6.54
N ILE A 68 -22.38 -19.85 7.19
CA ILE A 68 -22.24 -19.21 8.50
C ILE A 68 -21.51 -17.90 8.27
N SER A 69 -22.18 -16.76 8.50
CA SER A 69 -21.52 -15.47 8.49
C SER A 69 -20.44 -15.43 9.59
N VAL A 70 -19.24 -15.00 9.23
CA VAL A 70 -18.12 -14.79 10.15
C VAL A 70 -17.60 -13.35 9.96
N GLY A 71 -16.39 -13.06 10.44
CA GLY A 71 -15.74 -11.78 10.17
C GLY A 71 -15.37 -11.61 8.70
N VAL A 72 -14.94 -10.39 8.38
CA VAL A 72 -14.52 -9.99 7.05
C VAL A 72 -13.19 -10.65 6.71
N ASP A 73 -13.09 -11.15 5.48
CA ASP A 73 -11.87 -11.76 4.93
C ASP A 73 -11.41 -13.03 5.70
N PRO A 74 -12.25 -14.09 5.83
CA PRO A 74 -11.84 -15.32 6.50
C PRO A 74 -10.78 -16.09 5.69
N VAL A 75 -9.65 -16.45 6.31
CA VAL A 75 -8.47 -17.02 5.61
C VAL A 75 -7.99 -18.38 6.13
N SER A 76 -8.49 -18.82 7.29
CA SER A 76 -8.03 -20.04 7.95
C SER A 76 -9.11 -20.65 8.84
N ILE A 77 -9.13 -21.98 8.92
CA ILE A 77 -10.06 -22.77 9.71
C ILE A 77 -9.29 -23.84 10.48
N SER A 78 -9.59 -23.98 11.76
CA SER A 78 -9.08 -25.09 12.58
C SER A 78 -10.20 -25.67 13.45
N VAL A 79 -10.27 -26.99 13.52
CA VAL A 79 -11.25 -27.69 14.36
C VAL A 79 -10.57 -28.03 15.68
N ARG A 80 -11.23 -27.68 16.79
CA ARG A 80 -10.74 -28.04 18.13
C ARG A 80 -10.60 -29.56 18.24
N PRO A 81 -9.61 -30.12 18.96
CA PRO A 81 -9.35 -31.56 18.94
C PRO A 81 -10.53 -32.46 19.33
N ASP A 82 -11.42 -32.00 20.22
CA ASP A 82 -12.67 -32.71 20.58
C ASP A 82 -13.79 -32.61 19.53
N GLY A 83 -13.60 -31.82 18.47
CA GLY A 83 -14.57 -31.60 17.41
C GLY A 83 -15.70 -30.63 17.75
N LYS A 84 -15.74 -30.07 18.96
CA LYS A 84 -16.90 -29.27 19.42
C LYS A 84 -16.89 -27.82 18.97
N GLU A 85 -15.73 -27.32 18.55
CA GLU A 85 -15.60 -25.95 18.06
C GLU A 85 -14.81 -25.91 16.74
N VAL A 86 -15.19 -24.96 15.88
CA VAL A 86 -14.44 -24.59 14.68
C VAL A 86 -14.04 -23.14 14.81
N TRP A 87 -12.74 -22.86 14.78
CA TRP A 87 -12.17 -21.53 14.90
C TRP A 87 -11.78 -21.01 13.52
N VAL A 88 -12.12 -19.76 13.24
CA VAL A 88 -11.98 -19.14 11.92
C VAL A 88 -11.23 -17.83 12.05
N ALA A 89 -10.07 -17.69 11.42
CA ALA A 89 -9.32 -16.44 11.43
C ALA A 89 -9.88 -15.49 10.36
N ASN A 90 -10.31 -14.31 10.81
CA ASN A 90 -10.83 -13.25 9.96
C ASN A 90 -9.78 -12.15 9.86
N HIS A 91 -9.13 -12.09 8.71
CA HIS A 91 -7.92 -11.30 8.50
C HIS A 91 -8.19 -9.80 8.69
N ILE A 92 -9.26 -9.26 8.08
CA ILE A 92 -9.57 -7.82 8.15
C ILE A 92 -10.43 -7.43 9.36
N SER A 93 -11.17 -8.38 9.94
CA SER A 93 -11.91 -8.13 11.19
C SER A 93 -11.03 -8.11 12.43
N ASP A 94 -9.75 -8.49 12.33
CA ASP A 94 -8.80 -8.62 13.43
C ASP A 94 -9.37 -9.48 14.58
N SER A 95 -9.99 -10.59 14.19
CA SER A 95 -10.71 -11.48 15.10
C SER A 95 -10.61 -12.94 14.69
N VAL A 96 -10.83 -13.85 15.64
CA VAL A 96 -11.17 -15.25 15.34
C VAL A 96 -12.60 -15.52 15.75
N SER A 97 -13.46 -15.93 14.80
CA SER A 97 -14.81 -16.40 15.10
C SER A 97 -14.79 -17.83 15.62
N ILE A 98 -15.51 -18.11 16.70
CA ILE A 98 -15.69 -19.46 17.25
C ILE A 98 -17.08 -19.96 16.89
N ILE A 99 -17.13 -21.00 16.07
CA ILE A 99 -18.36 -21.68 15.65
C ILE A 99 -18.57 -22.92 16.51
N ASP A 100 -19.76 -23.06 17.07
CA ASP A 100 -20.19 -24.27 17.76
C ASP A 100 -20.44 -25.42 16.78
N ASN A 101 -19.85 -26.58 17.03
CA ASN A 101 -19.97 -27.78 16.21
C ASN A 101 -20.52 -28.99 16.99
N ASP A 102 -20.96 -28.79 18.24
CA ASP A 102 -21.63 -29.82 19.03
C ASP A 102 -23.08 -29.98 18.54
N ARG A 103 -23.43 -31.15 18.00
CA ARG A 103 -24.78 -31.42 17.44
C ARG A 103 -25.89 -31.40 18.49
N THR A 104 -25.52 -31.58 19.76
CA THR A 104 -26.47 -31.54 20.87
C THR A 104 -26.71 -30.12 21.36
N SER A 105 -25.87 -29.17 20.93
CA SER A 105 -25.96 -27.80 21.36
C SER A 105 -27.06 -27.03 20.62
N PRO A 106 -27.81 -26.17 21.32
CA PRO A 106 -28.78 -25.28 20.68
C PRO A 106 -28.16 -24.30 19.67
N THR A 107 -26.86 -24.03 19.77
CA THR A 107 -26.13 -23.11 18.90
C THR A 107 -25.36 -23.82 17.79
N PHE A 108 -25.65 -25.10 17.53
CA PHE A 108 -24.98 -25.88 16.49
C PHE A 108 -24.89 -25.13 15.14
N LEU A 109 -23.67 -25.01 14.63
CA LEU A 109 -23.28 -24.25 13.44
C LEU A 109 -23.67 -22.76 13.50
N ARG A 110 -23.38 -22.13 14.64
CA ARG A 110 -23.49 -20.69 14.89
C ARG A 110 -22.21 -20.17 15.53
N VAL A 111 -21.89 -18.90 15.26
CA VAL A 111 -20.82 -18.19 15.97
C VAL A 111 -21.29 -17.95 17.40
N ILE A 112 -20.49 -18.38 18.37
CA ILE A 112 -20.77 -18.24 19.81
C ILE A 112 -19.83 -17.26 20.51
N ALA A 113 -18.76 -16.84 19.84
CA ALA A 113 -17.76 -15.94 20.37
C ALA A 113 -16.85 -15.35 19.30
N THR A 114 -16.11 -14.31 19.70
CA THR A 114 -14.89 -13.87 19.02
C THR A 114 -13.70 -13.82 19.98
N VAL A 115 -12.51 -14.16 19.48
CA VAL A 115 -11.21 -13.87 20.13
C VAL A 115 -10.63 -12.65 19.44
N GLN A 116 -10.25 -11.64 20.21
CA GLN A 116 -9.75 -10.36 19.73
C GLN A 116 -9.08 -9.58 20.87
N ASP A 117 -8.29 -8.56 20.57
CA ASP A 117 -7.67 -7.68 21.55
C ASP A 117 -7.67 -6.23 21.04
N PHE A 118 -8.17 -5.31 21.84
CA PHE A 118 -8.33 -3.89 21.47
C PHE A 118 -7.66 -2.96 22.47
N ASP A 119 -7.07 -1.89 21.95
CA ASP A 119 -6.68 -0.73 22.72
C ASP A 119 -7.85 0.25 22.85
N PRO A 120 -8.27 0.61 24.08
CA PRO A 120 -9.32 1.60 24.30
C PRO A 120 -9.08 2.95 23.60
N ASN A 121 -7.80 3.34 23.40
CA ASN A 121 -7.43 4.64 22.84
C ASN A 121 -7.12 4.61 21.33
N THR A 122 -6.91 3.43 20.75
CA THR A 122 -6.57 3.28 19.32
C THR A 122 -7.45 2.20 18.68
N SER A 123 -6.85 1.16 18.09
CA SER A 123 -7.53 0.10 17.35
C SER A 123 -7.22 -1.30 17.92
N THR A 124 -7.15 -2.31 17.07
CA THR A 124 -6.77 -3.68 17.45
C THR A 124 -5.31 -3.78 17.89
N ARG A 125 -5.00 -4.77 18.74
CA ARG A 125 -3.66 -5.35 19.02
C ARG A 125 -3.58 -6.83 18.59
N PHE A 126 -4.52 -7.21 17.75
CA PHE A 126 -4.76 -8.55 17.24
C PHE A 126 -4.86 -8.50 15.71
N ASP A 127 -4.02 -7.66 15.12
CA ASP A 127 -4.05 -7.29 13.71
C ASP A 127 -3.71 -8.47 12.82
N GLU A 128 -4.51 -8.66 11.77
CA GLU A 128 -4.32 -9.64 10.69
C GLU A 128 -4.01 -11.09 11.16
N PRO A 129 -4.95 -11.74 11.90
CA PRO A 129 -4.79 -13.13 12.31
C PRO A 129 -4.90 -14.09 11.11
N VAL A 130 -3.98 -15.07 11.02
CA VAL A 130 -3.92 -16.02 9.90
C VAL A 130 -3.95 -17.48 10.36
N GLY A 131 -2.82 -18.07 10.73
CA GLY A 131 -2.74 -19.49 11.12
C GLY A 131 -3.35 -19.78 12.48
N ILE A 132 -4.02 -20.93 12.63
CA ILE A 132 -4.56 -21.41 13.92
C ILE A 132 -4.10 -22.85 14.15
N ALA A 133 -3.55 -23.13 15.34
CA ALA A 133 -3.22 -24.49 15.76
C ALA A 133 -3.56 -24.72 17.23
N PHE A 134 -4.23 -25.84 17.53
CA PHE A 134 -4.51 -26.25 18.89
C PHE A 134 -3.36 -27.07 19.46
N ALA A 135 -2.87 -26.69 20.64
CA ALA A 135 -2.00 -27.57 21.42
C ALA A 135 -2.79 -28.77 21.97
N ASN A 136 -4.01 -28.49 22.42
CA ASN A 136 -4.99 -29.41 22.98
C ASN A 136 -6.34 -28.66 23.14
N ASN A 137 -7.30 -29.22 23.87
CA ASN A 137 -8.61 -28.59 24.09
C ASN A 137 -8.59 -27.35 25.00
N THR A 138 -7.48 -27.04 25.68
CA THR A 138 -7.38 -25.91 26.63
C THR A 138 -6.50 -24.79 26.12
N LYS A 139 -5.67 -25.03 25.11
CA LYS A 139 -4.68 -24.08 24.60
C LYS A 139 -4.59 -24.08 23.09
N ALA A 140 -4.61 -22.88 22.50
CA ALA A 140 -4.46 -22.65 21.07
C ALA A 140 -3.40 -21.59 20.77
N TYR A 141 -2.90 -21.60 19.55
CA TYR A 141 -1.98 -20.62 18.99
C TYR A 141 -2.62 -19.96 17.78
N ILE A 142 -2.45 -18.65 17.66
CA ILE A 142 -2.91 -17.86 16.51
C ILE A 142 -1.73 -17.03 16.01
N ALA A 143 -1.42 -17.13 14.72
CA ALA A 143 -0.40 -16.31 14.10
C ALA A 143 -0.95 -14.91 13.80
N LEU A 144 -0.24 -13.87 14.24
CA LEU A 144 -0.50 -12.45 13.98
C LEU A 144 0.56 -11.98 13.00
N SER A 145 0.20 -11.94 11.72
CA SER A 145 1.13 -11.81 10.60
C SER A 145 1.86 -10.47 10.59
N SER A 146 1.11 -9.37 10.59
CA SER A 146 1.63 -8.00 10.60
C SER A 146 2.44 -7.66 11.86
N GLU A 147 2.19 -8.34 12.98
CA GLU A 147 2.91 -8.10 14.24
C GLU A 147 4.15 -8.99 14.44
N ASN A 148 4.40 -9.95 13.53
CA ASN A 148 5.46 -10.96 13.67
C ASN A 148 5.38 -11.73 15.01
N LYS A 149 4.18 -12.14 15.41
CA LYS A 149 3.92 -12.80 16.70
C LYS A 149 2.99 -13.98 16.60
N ILE A 150 3.06 -14.86 17.60
CA ILE A 150 2.04 -15.90 17.85
C ILE A 150 1.32 -15.59 19.16
N ALA A 151 0.02 -15.33 19.12
CA ALA A 151 -0.81 -15.22 20.30
C ALA A 151 -1.09 -16.61 20.91
N VAL A 152 -0.86 -16.75 22.21
CA VAL A 152 -1.19 -17.96 22.97
C VAL A 152 -2.53 -17.74 23.66
N ILE A 153 -3.52 -18.54 23.29
CA ILE A 153 -4.91 -18.39 23.73
C ILE A 153 -5.24 -19.47 24.74
N ASP A 154 -5.88 -19.05 25.83
CA ASP A 154 -6.61 -19.93 26.72
C ASP A 154 -8.00 -20.19 26.13
N VAL A 155 -8.26 -21.43 25.73
CA VAL A 155 -9.45 -21.79 24.94
C VAL A 155 -10.74 -21.57 25.74
N ALA A 156 -10.71 -21.83 27.05
CA ALA A 156 -11.89 -21.72 27.90
C ALA A 156 -12.32 -20.26 28.11
N THR A 157 -11.36 -19.38 28.41
CA THR A 157 -11.62 -17.95 28.65
C THR A 157 -11.62 -17.11 27.38
N ARG A 158 -11.08 -17.66 26.27
CA ARG A 158 -10.92 -16.98 24.96
C ARG A 158 -10.00 -15.76 25.03
N GLN A 159 -9.14 -15.71 26.06
CA GLN A 159 -8.22 -14.60 26.32
C GLN A 159 -6.80 -14.92 25.86
N ILE A 160 -6.09 -13.89 25.41
CA ILE A 160 -4.67 -13.97 25.11
C ILE A 160 -3.90 -14.01 26.43
N LYS A 161 -3.15 -15.09 26.66
CA LYS A 161 -2.30 -15.24 27.85
C LYS A 161 -0.93 -14.60 27.67
N LYS A 162 -0.35 -14.71 26.48
CA LYS A 162 0.93 -14.12 26.09
C LYS A 162 1.12 -14.15 24.58
N ARG A 163 2.21 -13.55 24.11
CA ARG A 163 2.62 -13.55 22.70
C ARG A 163 4.05 -14.08 22.57
N LEU A 164 4.27 -14.99 21.62
CA LEU A 164 5.60 -15.48 21.25
C LEU A 164 6.15 -14.59 20.14
N ASN A 165 7.41 -14.19 20.25
CA ASN A 165 8.06 -13.36 19.25
C ASN A 165 8.60 -14.21 18.10
N ILE A 166 8.30 -13.83 16.86
CA ILE A 166 8.88 -14.41 15.65
C ILE A 166 9.83 -13.37 15.06
N THR A 167 11.12 -13.69 14.99
CA THR A 167 12.16 -12.77 14.49
C THR A 167 12.36 -12.86 12.98
N ALA A 168 11.27 -13.11 12.27
CA ALA A 168 11.12 -13.21 10.83
C ALA A 168 9.73 -12.68 10.45
N GLN A 169 9.53 -12.35 9.17
CA GLN A 169 8.37 -11.56 8.74
C GLN A 169 7.18 -12.46 8.40
N ASP A 170 5.99 -12.01 8.80
CA ASP A 170 4.72 -12.56 8.36
C ASP A 170 4.52 -14.05 8.71
N PRO A 171 4.50 -14.44 10.00
CA PRO A 171 4.14 -15.80 10.39
C PRO A 171 2.73 -16.16 9.92
N ARG A 172 2.61 -17.22 9.09
CA ARG A 172 1.31 -17.63 8.49
C ARG A 172 0.94 -19.07 8.78
N ALA A 173 1.74 -20.04 8.33
CA ALA A 173 1.42 -21.45 8.47
C ALA A 173 1.99 -22.00 9.77
N ILE A 174 1.09 -22.50 10.60
CA ILE A 174 1.42 -23.09 11.90
C ILE A 174 0.73 -24.45 12.05
N THR A 175 1.39 -25.38 12.71
CA THR A 175 0.78 -26.67 13.06
C THR A 175 1.35 -27.19 14.37
N VAL A 176 0.55 -27.98 15.09
CA VAL A 176 1.01 -28.71 16.28
C VAL A 176 1.09 -30.19 15.95
N ARG A 177 2.25 -30.78 16.22
CA ARG A 177 2.48 -32.22 16.13
C ARG A 177 3.36 -32.67 17.29
N ASP A 178 2.95 -33.74 17.97
CA ASP A 178 3.71 -34.40 19.04
C ASP A 178 4.24 -33.44 20.12
N GLY A 179 3.38 -32.53 20.58
CA GLY A 179 3.69 -31.56 21.63
C GLY A 179 4.63 -30.42 21.20
N ARG A 180 4.84 -30.24 19.89
CA ARG A 180 5.61 -29.15 19.32
C ARG A 180 4.75 -28.29 18.41
N LEU A 181 4.89 -26.97 18.54
CA LEU A 181 4.35 -25.99 17.60
C LEU A 181 5.42 -25.69 16.56
N TYR A 182 5.07 -25.84 15.30
CA TYR A 182 5.88 -25.51 14.15
C TYR A 182 5.30 -24.25 13.51
N VAL A 183 6.16 -23.27 13.23
CA VAL A 183 5.76 -21.98 12.66
C VAL A 183 6.70 -21.64 11.52
N ILE A 184 6.15 -21.41 10.34
CA ILE A 184 6.90 -20.83 9.22
C ILE A 184 6.46 -19.37 8.99
N PRO A 185 7.40 -18.41 8.93
CA PRO A 185 7.17 -17.12 8.31
C PRO A 185 6.95 -17.30 6.81
N PHE A 186 6.06 -16.48 6.24
CA PHE A 186 5.85 -16.48 4.79
C PHE A 186 7.12 -16.05 4.05
N GLU A 187 7.79 -15.03 4.58
CA GLU A 187 9.03 -14.52 4.02
C GLU A 187 10.22 -15.01 4.84
N SER A 188 10.97 -15.92 4.25
CA SER A 188 12.31 -16.25 4.71
C SER A 188 13.26 -15.15 4.26
N ASN A 189 14.00 -14.60 5.22
CA ASN A 189 15.15 -13.76 4.92
C ASN A 189 16.29 -14.66 4.42
N ASN A 190 16.24 -15.03 3.13
CA ASN A 190 17.12 -15.96 2.43
C ASN A 190 18.59 -15.49 2.28
N LYS A 191 19.05 -14.65 3.22
CA LYS A 191 20.33 -13.97 3.31
C LYS A 191 20.58 -12.91 2.23
N THR A 192 19.57 -12.55 1.43
CA THR A 192 19.77 -11.60 0.33
C THR A 192 19.75 -10.14 0.77
N GLN A 193 20.69 -9.37 0.24
CA GLN A 193 20.75 -7.91 0.38
C GLN A 193 21.45 -7.32 -0.85
N LEU A 194 21.50 -5.98 -0.94
CA LEU A 194 22.44 -5.32 -1.84
C LEU A 194 23.89 -5.52 -1.40
N SER A 195 24.81 -5.57 -2.37
CA SER A 195 26.26 -5.66 -2.16
C SER A 195 26.90 -4.31 -1.75
N GLY A 196 26.36 -3.67 -0.72
CA GLY A 196 26.90 -2.41 -0.19
C GLY A 196 27.58 -2.58 1.17
N GLY A 197 28.40 -1.60 1.57
CA GLY A 197 29.12 -1.61 2.86
C GLY A 197 30.03 -0.39 3.05
N TYR A 198 30.94 -0.44 4.02
CA TYR A 198 31.94 0.63 4.26
C TYR A 198 33.19 0.49 3.40
N LYS A 199 33.61 -0.75 3.10
CA LYS A 199 34.85 -1.06 2.39
C LYS A 199 34.53 -2.01 1.25
N ILE A 200 34.87 -1.61 0.03
CA ILE A 200 34.68 -2.42 -1.17
C ILE A 200 35.67 -3.59 -1.14
N ASP A 201 35.16 -4.81 -1.19
CA ASP A 201 35.93 -6.06 -1.30
C ASP A 201 35.80 -6.70 -2.70
N GLY A 202 34.86 -6.22 -3.51
CA GLY A 202 34.61 -6.72 -4.87
C GLY A 202 33.79 -8.01 -4.94
N GLU A 203 33.41 -8.59 -3.80
CA GLU A 203 32.62 -9.83 -3.71
C GLU A 203 31.27 -9.62 -3.02
N LEU A 204 31.27 -9.35 -1.72
CA LEU A 204 30.07 -9.09 -0.93
C LEU A 204 29.73 -7.60 -0.89
N VAL A 205 30.75 -6.75 -1.04
CA VAL A 205 30.64 -5.29 -1.06
C VAL A 205 31.25 -4.76 -2.36
N THR A 206 30.39 -4.40 -3.32
CA THR A 206 30.74 -3.74 -4.58
C THR A 206 30.43 -2.24 -4.57
N PHE A 207 29.71 -1.76 -3.55
CA PHE A 207 29.27 -0.38 -3.41
C PHE A 207 29.63 0.19 -2.02
N ASN A 208 30.33 1.33 -1.98
CA ASN A 208 30.59 2.04 -0.72
C ASN A 208 29.34 2.80 -0.26
N ALA A 209 28.40 2.08 0.33
CA ALA A 209 27.14 2.63 0.80
C ALA A 209 27.32 3.72 1.86
N HIS A 210 28.36 3.63 2.69
CA HIS A 210 28.64 4.66 3.69
C HIS A 210 29.02 5.99 3.03
N GLU A 211 30.01 5.98 2.14
CA GLU A 211 30.45 7.19 1.44
C GLU A 211 29.30 7.83 0.66
N HIS A 212 28.54 7.04 -0.10
CA HIS A 212 27.54 7.58 -1.00
C HIS A 212 26.21 7.91 -0.33
N SER A 213 25.73 7.07 0.59
CA SER A 213 24.37 7.20 1.16
C SER A 213 24.38 7.87 2.53
N ILE A 214 25.43 7.69 3.32
CA ILE A 214 25.50 8.20 4.70
C ILE A 214 26.31 9.50 4.75
N ALA A 215 27.54 9.50 4.24
CA ALA A 215 28.44 10.66 4.32
C ALA A 215 28.05 11.78 3.33
N ASN A 216 27.69 11.42 2.10
CA ASN A 216 27.41 12.40 1.03
C ASN A 216 25.92 12.54 0.66
N ASN A 217 25.04 11.70 1.22
CA ASN A 217 23.60 11.68 0.94
C ASN A 217 23.24 11.79 -0.57
N ASN A 218 23.95 11.06 -1.42
CA ASN A 218 23.70 11.04 -2.86
C ASN A 218 22.45 10.19 -3.16
N VAL A 219 21.31 10.85 -3.38
CA VAL A 219 20.00 10.22 -3.63
C VAL A 219 20.01 9.22 -4.80
N LEU A 220 20.89 9.39 -5.80
CA LEU A 220 20.84 8.62 -7.05
C LEU A 220 21.95 7.56 -7.21
N SER A 221 22.99 7.56 -6.35
CA SER A 221 24.15 6.65 -6.44
C SER A 221 24.69 6.47 -7.88
N LEU A 222 24.76 7.58 -8.64
CA LEU A 222 25.17 7.55 -10.05
C LEU A 222 26.60 7.01 -10.19
N GLY A 223 26.80 6.12 -11.17
CA GLY A 223 28.13 5.60 -11.54
C GLY A 223 28.61 4.36 -10.77
N HIS A 224 27.83 3.82 -9.83
CA HIS A 224 28.23 2.66 -9.03
C HIS A 224 27.56 1.36 -9.46
N VAL A 225 28.30 0.27 -9.24
CA VAL A 225 27.83 -1.10 -9.44
C VAL A 225 27.28 -1.68 -8.14
N THR A 226 26.10 -2.26 -8.19
CA THR A 226 25.40 -2.83 -7.03
C THR A 226 24.70 -4.10 -7.48
N ASP A 227 25.12 -5.21 -6.91
CA ASP A 227 24.56 -6.52 -7.14
C ASP A 227 23.65 -6.94 -5.96
N ILE A 228 22.84 -7.98 -6.15
CA ILE A 228 22.17 -8.69 -5.06
C ILE A 228 23.07 -9.86 -4.64
N VAL A 229 23.38 -9.97 -3.35
CA VAL A 229 24.28 -10.98 -2.79
C VAL A 229 23.63 -11.71 -1.62
N LYS A 230 24.01 -12.98 -1.42
CA LYS A 230 23.73 -13.71 -0.19
C LYS A 230 24.84 -13.42 0.83
N HIS A 231 24.54 -12.59 1.82
CA HIS A 231 25.52 -12.15 2.81
C HIS A 231 25.40 -13.00 4.09
N PRO A 232 26.47 -13.68 4.58
CA PRO A 232 26.38 -14.67 5.65
C PRO A 232 25.91 -14.12 7.01
N ARG A 233 26.11 -12.82 7.25
CA ARG A 233 25.62 -12.13 8.47
C ARG A 233 24.14 -11.76 8.44
N VAL A 234 23.48 -11.80 7.28
CA VAL A 234 22.03 -11.54 7.20
C VAL A 234 21.32 -12.73 7.85
N PRO A 235 20.49 -12.52 8.90
CA PRO A 235 19.82 -13.62 9.58
C PRO A 235 18.85 -14.36 8.65
N ASP A 236 18.87 -15.68 8.71
CA ASP A 236 17.98 -16.59 7.98
C ASP A 236 17.27 -17.48 8.99
N ARG A 237 15.94 -17.44 8.99
CA ARG A 237 15.11 -17.99 10.08
C ARG A 237 13.76 -18.39 9.50
N ASP A 238 13.63 -19.68 9.21
CA ASP A 238 12.59 -20.16 8.31
C ASP A 238 11.60 -21.09 8.97
N LEU A 239 12.01 -21.75 10.05
CA LEU A 239 11.13 -22.60 10.83
C LEU A 239 11.44 -22.41 12.30
N TYR A 240 10.43 -21.99 13.06
CA TYR A 240 10.49 -21.90 14.50
C TYR A 240 9.77 -23.10 15.10
N VAL A 241 10.40 -23.76 16.07
CA VAL A 241 9.83 -24.91 16.76
C VAL A 241 9.75 -24.58 18.24
N PHE A 242 8.54 -24.56 18.80
CA PHE A 242 8.29 -24.31 20.22
C PHE A 242 7.78 -25.56 20.93
N ASP A 243 8.14 -25.71 22.20
CA ASP A 243 7.54 -26.71 23.08
C ASP A 243 6.15 -26.24 23.51
N THR A 244 5.10 -27.04 23.28
CA THR A 244 3.74 -26.57 23.55
C THR A 244 3.38 -26.54 25.03
N LYS A 245 4.16 -27.18 25.91
CA LYS A 245 3.92 -27.16 27.35
C LYS A 245 4.45 -25.88 27.98
N THR A 246 5.67 -25.48 27.62
CA THR A 246 6.39 -24.35 28.20
C THR A 246 6.33 -23.07 27.36
N ASP A 247 5.98 -23.19 26.08
CA ASP A 247 6.07 -22.13 25.04
C ASP A 247 7.49 -21.63 24.78
N LYS A 248 8.51 -22.37 25.22
CA LYS A 248 9.90 -22.02 24.95
C LYS A 248 10.25 -22.42 23.53
N LEU A 249 10.95 -21.52 22.84
CA LEU A 249 11.57 -21.81 21.55
C LEU A 249 12.59 -22.94 21.76
N ILE A 250 12.39 -24.06 21.08
CA ILE A 250 13.31 -25.19 21.06
C ILE A 250 14.45 -24.88 20.10
N ARG A 251 14.13 -24.43 18.88
CA ARG A 251 15.11 -24.09 17.84
C ARG A 251 14.51 -23.30 16.69
N THR A 252 15.39 -22.68 15.91
CA THR A 252 15.13 -22.16 14.57
C THR A 252 15.91 -22.99 13.54
N VAL A 253 15.34 -23.22 12.37
CA VAL A 253 16.02 -23.82 11.21
C VAL A 253 16.08 -22.78 10.10
N ASP A 254 17.20 -22.73 9.40
CA ASP A 254 17.48 -21.79 8.31
C ASP A 254 17.56 -22.52 6.95
N THR A 255 17.61 -21.73 5.87
CA THR A 255 17.85 -22.19 4.50
C THR A 255 16.81 -23.21 4.00
N LEU A 256 15.53 -22.87 4.14
CA LEU A 256 14.39 -23.68 3.73
C LEU A 256 13.69 -23.19 2.46
N GLY A 257 13.99 -21.99 1.97
CA GLY A 257 13.42 -21.41 0.76
C GLY A 257 13.38 -19.89 0.86
N THR A 258 12.63 -19.22 -0.04
CA THR A 258 12.43 -17.76 0.06
C THR A 258 11.00 -17.41 0.45
N LEU A 259 10.01 -17.92 -0.29
CA LEU A 259 8.58 -17.75 0.01
C LEU A 259 8.00 -19.08 0.48
N LEU A 260 7.61 -19.18 1.75
CA LEU A 260 7.16 -20.41 2.39
C LEU A 260 5.64 -20.37 2.60
N TYR A 261 4.89 -21.21 1.88
CA TYR A 261 3.42 -21.12 1.85
C TYR A 261 2.76 -22.08 2.84
N GLY A 262 3.05 -23.37 2.72
CA GLY A 262 2.37 -24.43 3.46
C GLY A 262 3.34 -25.37 4.14
N LEU A 263 2.86 -26.02 5.21
CA LEU A 263 3.66 -26.83 6.12
C LEU A 263 2.94 -28.15 6.45
N ALA A 264 3.65 -29.27 6.35
CA ALA A 264 3.21 -30.58 6.84
C ALA A 264 4.31 -31.23 7.69
N VAL A 265 3.93 -32.01 8.70
CA VAL A 265 4.86 -32.70 9.60
C VAL A 265 4.46 -34.16 9.71
N ASP A 266 5.39 -35.06 9.40
CA ASP A 266 5.19 -36.52 9.47
C ASP A 266 5.24 -37.04 10.92
N SER A 267 4.87 -38.30 11.15
CA SER A 267 4.89 -38.92 12.49
C SER A 267 6.31 -39.08 13.09
N LYS A 268 7.36 -38.87 12.29
CA LYS A 268 8.77 -38.96 12.69
C LYS A 268 9.38 -37.57 12.95
N GLY A 269 8.58 -36.51 12.85
CA GLY A 269 9.02 -35.12 13.01
C GLY A 269 9.82 -34.57 11.82
N SER A 270 9.75 -35.20 10.64
CA SER A 270 10.22 -34.60 9.40
C SER A 270 9.20 -33.56 8.93
N VAL A 271 9.71 -32.41 8.54
CA VAL A 271 8.94 -31.24 8.13
C VAL A 271 9.04 -31.09 6.62
N PHE A 272 7.90 -30.88 5.96
CA PHE A 272 7.77 -30.63 4.54
C PHE A 272 7.15 -29.26 4.32
N ILE A 273 7.78 -28.42 3.49
CA ILE A 273 7.36 -27.04 3.24
C ILE A 273 7.16 -26.86 1.74
N ALA A 274 5.95 -26.46 1.34
CA ALA A 274 5.68 -26.00 -0.02
C ALA A 274 6.19 -24.56 -0.18
N GLN A 275 7.11 -24.35 -1.12
CA GLN A 275 7.81 -23.07 -1.22
C GLN A 275 8.22 -22.74 -2.66
N THR A 276 8.45 -21.45 -2.87
CA THR A 276 9.17 -20.97 -4.05
C THR A 276 10.44 -20.26 -3.66
N ASP A 277 11.55 -20.70 -4.23
CA ASP A 277 12.85 -20.09 -4.00
C ASP A 277 13.06 -18.99 -5.04
N ALA A 278 13.15 -17.73 -4.59
CA ALA A 278 13.40 -16.62 -5.48
C ALA A 278 14.87 -16.66 -5.89
N ARG A 279 15.13 -16.64 -7.20
CA ARG A 279 16.51 -16.61 -7.73
C ARG A 279 17.04 -15.19 -7.84
N ASN A 280 16.72 -14.34 -6.86
CA ASN A 280 17.05 -12.92 -6.87
C ASN A 280 18.56 -12.66 -6.77
N ASP A 281 19.31 -13.43 -6.00
CA ASP A 281 20.78 -13.34 -5.92
C ASP A 281 21.47 -13.75 -7.22
N ILE A 282 20.88 -14.66 -7.99
CA ILE A 282 21.36 -15.01 -9.32
C ILE A 282 20.97 -13.93 -10.33
N ASN A 283 19.73 -13.45 -10.27
CA ASN A 283 19.20 -12.38 -11.11
C ASN A 283 19.89 -11.03 -10.86
N GLY A 284 20.37 -10.79 -9.66
CA GLY A 284 20.83 -9.47 -9.24
C GLY A 284 22.27 -9.15 -9.55
N ARG A 285 23.01 -10.01 -10.25
CA ARG A 285 24.46 -9.81 -10.53
C ARG A 285 24.72 -8.98 -11.78
N ALA A 286 23.86 -8.01 -12.07
CA ALA A 286 23.79 -7.31 -13.35
C ALA A 286 24.99 -6.41 -13.64
N GLY A 287 25.78 -6.04 -12.62
CA GLY A 287 26.99 -5.27 -12.80
C GLY A 287 28.21 -6.14 -13.07
N THR A 288 28.74 -6.81 -12.04
CA THR A 288 30.01 -7.55 -12.13
C THR A 288 29.94 -8.79 -13.03
N LYS A 289 28.76 -9.42 -13.11
CA LYS A 289 28.58 -10.70 -13.81
C LYS A 289 27.49 -10.67 -14.89
N LYS A 290 26.80 -9.53 -15.09
CA LYS A 290 25.76 -9.30 -16.11
C LYS A 290 24.65 -10.36 -16.13
N HIS A 291 24.09 -10.72 -14.98
CA HIS A 291 22.94 -11.62 -14.92
C HIS A 291 21.63 -10.83 -14.79
N GLY A 292 20.61 -11.18 -15.58
CA GLY A 292 19.24 -10.66 -15.52
C GLY A 292 18.21 -11.74 -15.83
N LEU A 293 16.93 -11.40 -16.02
CA LEU A 293 15.88 -12.40 -16.29
C LEU A 293 16.14 -13.22 -17.56
N LYS A 294 16.79 -12.61 -18.57
CA LYS A 294 17.18 -13.30 -19.80
C LYS A 294 18.11 -14.48 -19.49
N GLU A 295 19.13 -14.25 -18.68
CA GLU A 295 20.13 -15.26 -18.28
C GLU A 295 19.55 -16.30 -17.33
N LEU A 296 18.44 -15.98 -16.65
CA LEU A 296 17.63 -16.96 -15.91
C LEU A 296 16.66 -17.75 -16.79
N GLU A 297 16.59 -17.45 -18.10
CA GLU A 297 15.58 -17.96 -19.04
C GLU A 297 14.14 -17.70 -18.56
N ASN A 298 13.93 -16.52 -17.98
CA ASN A 298 12.70 -16.07 -17.36
C ASN A 298 12.20 -17.01 -16.24
N ARG A 299 13.06 -17.86 -15.67
CA ARG A 299 12.74 -18.70 -14.51
C ARG A 299 13.07 -17.96 -13.21
N ALA A 300 12.19 -17.05 -12.80
CA ALA A 300 12.39 -16.22 -11.60
C ALA A 300 12.40 -17.07 -10.31
N PHE A 301 11.51 -18.05 -10.21
CA PHE A 301 11.35 -18.89 -9.03
C PHE A 301 11.78 -20.33 -9.30
N LEU A 302 12.17 -21.08 -8.27
CA LEU A 302 12.17 -22.53 -8.31
C LEU A 302 10.98 -23.04 -7.48
N ASN A 303 10.05 -23.76 -8.11
CA ASN A 303 8.93 -24.38 -7.41
C ASN A 303 9.41 -25.67 -6.74
N GLN A 304 9.32 -25.73 -5.41
CA GLN A 304 9.99 -26.76 -4.63
C GLN A 304 9.16 -27.23 -3.43
N ILE A 305 9.49 -28.42 -2.93
CA ILE A 305 9.18 -28.83 -1.57
C ILE A 305 10.49 -28.96 -0.80
N THR A 306 10.60 -28.29 0.34
CA THR A 306 11.75 -28.47 1.22
C THR A 306 11.41 -29.51 2.28
N LYS A 307 12.28 -30.52 2.44
CA LYS A 307 12.21 -31.51 3.50
C LYS A 307 13.33 -31.28 4.50
N VAL A 308 13.02 -31.23 5.79
CA VAL A 308 14.02 -31.20 6.87
C VAL A 308 13.62 -32.15 7.99
N ARG A 309 14.56 -32.97 8.45
CA ARG A 309 14.35 -33.86 9.59
C ARG A 309 14.91 -33.24 10.86
N LEU A 310 14.11 -33.24 11.92
CA LEU A 310 14.51 -32.73 13.22
C LEU A 310 14.91 -33.91 14.12
N GLY A 311 16.20 -34.26 14.09
CA GLY A 311 16.80 -35.25 15.01
C GLY A 311 17.28 -34.60 16.33
N GLY A 312 17.71 -35.44 17.29
CA GLY A 312 18.33 -35.10 18.59
C GLY A 312 18.57 -33.61 18.91
N ASN A 313 19.83 -33.17 19.01
CA ASN A 313 20.21 -31.79 19.30
C ASN A 313 20.36 -30.89 18.05
N GLY A 314 20.13 -31.38 16.83
CA GLY A 314 20.32 -30.60 15.58
C GLY A 314 19.36 -30.99 14.45
N SER A 315 19.26 -30.18 13.40
CA SER A 315 18.51 -30.52 12.17
C SER A 315 19.43 -31.15 11.13
N GLU A 316 18.91 -32.12 10.38
CA GLU A 316 19.59 -32.55 9.15
C GLU A 316 19.62 -31.41 8.13
N LYS A 317 20.57 -31.46 7.19
CA LYS A 317 20.64 -30.48 6.11
C LYS A 317 19.31 -30.51 5.31
N PRO A 318 18.67 -29.36 5.04
CA PRO A 318 17.47 -29.30 4.22
C PRO A 318 17.69 -29.97 2.85
N ARG A 319 16.71 -30.75 2.41
CA ARG A 319 16.67 -31.39 1.10
C ARG A 319 15.61 -30.70 0.24
N PHE A 320 16.03 -30.09 -0.86
CA PHE A 320 15.13 -29.48 -1.84
C PHE A 320 14.65 -30.51 -2.85
N ILE A 321 13.34 -30.66 -2.95
CA ILE A 321 12.66 -31.46 -3.97
C ILE A 321 12.22 -30.51 -5.07
N ASN A 322 12.90 -30.56 -6.21
CA ASN A 322 12.53 -29.77 -7.39
C ASN A 322 11.26 -30.36 -8.02
N LEU A 323 10.20 -29.57 -8.10
CA LEU A 323 8.94 -30.01 -8.70
C LEU A 323 8.96 -29.97 -10.23
N GLU A 324 9.94 -29.27 -10.78
CA GLU A 324 10.14 -29.05 -12.21
C GLU A 324 11.64 -29.20 -12.55
N PRO A 325 12.00 -29.44 -13.83
CA PRO A 325 13.39 -29.42 -14.25
C PRO A 325 14.07 -28.09 -13.90
N LEU A 326 15.36 -28.16 -13.55
CA LEU A 326 16.17 -26.96 -13.32
C LEU A 326 16.62 -26.35 -14.66
N PRO A 327 16.66 -25.00 -14.78
CA PRO A 327 17.19 -24.32 -15.96
C PRO A 327 18.59 -24.83 -16.35
N PRO A 328 18.89 -24.96 -17.66
CA PRO A 328 18.11 -24.45 -18.78
C PRO A 328 16.94 -25.34 -19.25
N LYS A 329 16.65 -26.44 -18.54
CA LYS A 329 15.49 -27.29 -18.84
C LYS A 329 14.24 -26.68 -18.20
N HIS A 330 13.14 -26.69 -18.94
CA HIS A 330 11.83 -26.22 -18.48
C HIS A 330 10.84 -27.39 -18.45
N PRO A 331 9.76 -27.33 -17.66
CA PRO A 331 8.70 -28.32 -17.75
C PRO A 331 8.05 -28.28 -19.15
N GLU A 332 7.65 -29.45 -19.65
CA GLU A 332 6.82 -29.54 -20.85
C GLU A 332 5.48 -28.79 -20.65
N PRO A 333 4.85 -28.29 -21.74
CA PRO A 333 3.57 -27.60 -21.66
C PRO A 333 2.52 -28.38 -20.85
N GLY A 334 1.85 -27.71 -19.91
CA GLY A 334 0.88 -28.32 -19.02
C GLY A 334 1.47 -29.13 -17.87
N GLN A 335 2.78 -29.35 -17.80
CA GLN A 335 3.42 -30.12 -16.72
C GLN A 335 3.87 -29.28 -15.53
N SER A 336 3.87 -27.96 -15.63
CA SER A 336 4.31 -27.06 -14.55
C SER A 336 3.48 -27.19 -13.26
N LEU A 337 4.11 -26.85 -12.13
CA LEU A 337 3.57 -26.95 -10.77
C LEU A 337 3.79 -25.63 -9.99
N ALA A 338 3.73 -24.50 -10.69
CA ALA A 338 3.76 -23.17 -10.10
C ALA A 338 2.43 -22.82 -9.43
N THR A 339 2.36 -21.99 -8.41
CA THR A 339 3.24 -21.88 -7.25
C THR A 339 2.76 -22.94 -6.25
N PRO A 340 3.62 -23.84 -5.75
CA PRO A 340 3.22 -24.81 -4.72
C PRO A 340 2.77 -24.05 -3.47
N PHE A 341 1.60 -24.41 -2.92
CA PHE A 341 0.93 -23.60 -1.89
C PHE A 341 0.56 -24.41 -0.65
N ALA A 342 -0.59 -25.09 -0.65
CA ALA A 342 -1.00 -25.98 0.43
C ALA A 342 -0.36 -27.36 0.27
N ILE A 343 0.02 -27.97 1.38
CA ILE A 343 0.65 -29.29 1.48
C ILE A 343 0.06 -30.03 2.67
N GLN A 344 -0.29 -31.30 2.49
CA GLN A 344 -0.76 -32.22 3.53
C GLN A 344 -0.08 -33.57 3.33
N ILE A 345 0.04 -34.36 4.39
CA ILE A 345 0.67 -35.68 4.36
C ILE A 345 -0.35 -36.76 4.72
N SER A 346 -0.25 -37.93 4.08
CA SER A 346 -1.04 -39.11 4.41
C SER A 346 -0.76 -39.61 5.82
N ASN A 347 -1.75 -40.29 6.43
CA ASN A 347 -1.61 -40.83 7.80
C ASN A 347 -0.51 -41.88 7.95
N ASP A 348 -0.13 -42.55 6.86
CA ASP A 348 0.97 -43.53 6.80
C ASP A 348 2.33 -42.90 6.44
N ASP A 349 2.39 -41.57 6.35
CA ASP A 349 3.56 -40.77 5.97
C ASP A 349 4.17 -41.10 4.59
N SER A 350 3.47 -41.83 3.72
CA SER A 350 4.00 -42.26 2.42
C SER A 350 3.85 -41.21 1.32
N THR A 351 2.79 -40.42 1.36
CA THR A 351 2.36 -39.56 0.25
C THR A 351 2.06 -38.15 0.73
N LEU A 352 2.65 -37.16 0.06
CA LEU A 352 2.23 -35.76 0.17
C LEU A 352 1.16 -35.49 -0.89
N VAL A 353 0.13 -34.74 -0.52
CA VAL A 353 -0.82 -34.13 -1.45
C VAL A 353 -0.58 -32.63 -1.41
N VAL A 354 -0.36 -32.02 -2.58
CA VAL A 354 0.09 -30.64 -2.70
C VAL A 354 -0.70 -29.93 -3.79
N THR A 355 -0.96 -28.64 -3.59
CA THR A 355 -1.60 -27.76 -4.57
C THR A 355 -0.57 -26.88 -5.26
N ALA A 356 -0.73 -26.65 -6.55
CA ALA A 356 0.02 -25.68 -7.33
C ALA A 356 -0.93 -24.54 -7.73
N ALA A 357 -0.96 -23.48 -6.92
CA ALA A 357 -1.96 -22.42 -6.98
C ALA A 357 -1.95 -21.66 -8.33
N GLY A 358 -0.79 -21.45 -8.93
CA GLY A 358 -0.69 -20.72 -10.20
C GLY A 358 -1.02 -21.56 -11.43
N SER A 359 -0.84 -22.87 -11.34
CA SER A 359 -1.00 -23.84 -12.43
C SER A 359 -2.37 -24.49 -12.41
N ASP A 360 -3.18 -24.18 -11.40
CA ASP A 360 -4.49 -24.76 -11.14
C ASP A 360 -4.44 -26.29 -11.05
N LYS A 361 -3.49 -26.83 -10.28
CA LYS A 361 -3.29 -28.29 -10.15
C LYS A 361 -3.25 -28.77 -8.72
N VAL A 362 -3.56 -30.05 -8.56
CA VAL A 362 -3.23 -30.86 -7.38
C VAL A 362 -2.32 -31.99 -7.84
N PHE A 363 -1.33 -32.32 -7.02
CA PHE A 363 -0.36 -33.35 -7.31
C PHE A 363 0.06 -34.09 -6.05
N THR A 364 0.63 -35.26 -6.24
CA THR A 364 1.12 -36.14 -5.17
C THR A 364 2.63 -36.30 -5.27
N VAL A 365 3.29 -36.47 -4.12
CA VAL A 365 4.74 -36.68 -4.04
C VAL A 365 5.04 -37.81 -3.08
N ASP A 366 5.91 -38.74 -3.49
CA ASP A 366 6.39 -39.82 -2.62
C ASP A 366 7.37 -39.24 -1.59
N THR A 367 7.12 -39.45 -0.30
CA THR A 367 7.89 -38.80 0.78
C THR A 367 9.33 -39.29 0.89
N LYS A 368 9.61 -40.49 0.35
CA LYS A 368 10.92 -41.13 0.38
C LYS A 368 11.81 -40.60 -0.75
N SER A 369 11.42 -40.85 -1.99
CA SER A 369 12.12 -40.45 -3.21
C SER A 369 12.02 -38.94 -3.47
N GLY A 370 10.90 -38.30 -3.11
CA GLY A 370 10.59 -36.93 -3.51
C GLY A 370 10.03 -36.82 -4.93
N ASN A 371 9.72 -37.93 -5.60
CA ASN A 371 9.20 -37.89 -6.96
C ASN A 371 7.73 -37.47 -6.98
N VAL A 372 7.37 -36.59 -7.92
CA VAL A 372 5.97 -36.32 -8.25
C VAL A 372 5.38 -37.57 -8.90
N MET A 373 4.35 -38.15 -8.29
CA MET A 373 3.75 -39.42 -8.74
C MET A 373 2.63 -39.19 -9.76
N GLY A 374 1.72 -38.26 -9.46
CA GLY A 374 0.59 -37.94 -10.32
C GLY A 374 0.14 -36.50 -10.13
N ARG A 375 -0.64 -35.98 -11.08
CA ARG A 375 -1.21 -34.62 -11.02
C ARG A 375 -2.51 -34.52 -11.80
N VAL A 376 -3.40 -33.62 -11.39
CA VAL A 376 -4.68 -33.34 -12.06
C VAL A 376 -4.99 -31.85 -12.00
N LYS A 377 -5.61 -31.35 -13.06
CA LYS A 377 -6.10 -29.97 -13.12
C LYS A 377 -7.35 -29.80 -12.26
N VAL A 378 -7.42 -28.71 -11.51
CA VAL A 378 -8.57 -28.25 -10.73
C VAL A 378 -8.94 -26.83 -11.17
N GLU A 379 -9.78 -26.13 -10.41
CA GLU A 379 -10.18 -24.75 -10.74
C GLU A 379 -9.15 -23.74 -10.22
N SER A 380 -9.39 -22.45 -10.49
CA SER A 380 -8.37 -21.41 -10.30
C SER A 380 -7.92 -21.19 -8.85
N ALA A 381 -6.60 -21.12 -8.66
CA ALA A 381 -5.92 -20.86 -7.38
C ALA A 381 -6.28 -21.83 -6.25
N PRO A 382 -5.96 -23.14 -6.39
CA PRO A 382 -6.10 -24.09 -5.30
C PRO A 382 -5.15 -23.75 -4.14
N ARG A 383 -5.71 -23.40 -2.98
CA ARG A 383 -4.97 -22.90 -1.81
C ARG A 383 -5.27 -23.64 -0.50
N GLY A 384 -6.16 -24.65 -0.51
CA GLY A 384 -6.49 -25.43 0.67
C GLY A 384 -6.67 -26.91 0.35
N ILE A 385 -6.32 -27.78 1.29
CA ILE A 385 -6.45 -29.23 1.19
C ILE A 385 -7.04 -29.76 2.49
N ALA A 386 -8.07 -30.60 2.39
CA ALA A 386 -8.49 -31.49 3.48
C ALA A 386 -8.53 -32.93 2.96
N LEU A 387 -7.87 -33.85 3.67
CA LEU A 387 -7.72 -35.24 3.25
C LEU A 387 -8.75 -36.16 3.91
N GLU A 388 -9.27 -37.10 3.13
CA GLU A 388 -10.03 -38.25 3.61
C GLU A 388 -9.22 -39.53 3.40
N SER A 389 -9.05 -40.26 4.49
CA SER A 389 -8.46 -41.60 4.48
C SER A 389 -9.55 -42.65 4.60
N SER A 390 -9.34 -43.77 3.92
CA SER A 390 -10.09 -45.01 4.14
C SER A 390 -9.94 -45.50 5.58
N SER A 391 -10.79 -46.46 5.98
CA SER A 391 -10.71 -47.10 7.30
C SER A 391 -9.38 -47.78 7.60
N THR A 392 -8.58 -48.09 6.56
CA THR A 392 -7.23 -48.68 6.69
C THR A 392 -6.11 -47.63 6.77
N GLY A 393 -6.46 -46.34 6.78
CA GLY A 393 -5.51 -45.22 6.87
C GLY A 393 -4.93 -44.75 5.54
N LYS A 394 -5.15 -45.49 4.44
CA LYS A 394 -4.74 -45.06 3.08
C LYS A 394 -5.59 -43.90 2.59
N LEU A 395 -4.98 -42.97 1.87
CA LEU A 395 -5.68 -41.87 1.20
C LEU A 395 -6.80 -42.39 0.29
N SER A 396 -7.89 -41.64 0.22
CA SER A 396 -9.02 -41.95 -0.65
C SER A 396 -9.49 -40.73 -1.44
N GLN A 397 -9.72 -39.61 -0.76
CA GLN A 397 -10.19 -38.38 -1.37
C GLN A 397 -9.46 -37.16 -0.81
N ALA A 398 -9.38 -36.11 -1.60
CA ALA A 398 -8.88 -34.81 -1.20
C ALA A 398 -9.90 -33.73 -1.61
N TRP A 399 -10.26 -32.87 -0.66
CA TRP A 399 -11.09 -31.70 -0.87
C TRP A 399 -10.21 -30.48 -1.05
N ILE A 400 -10.39 -29.77 -2.17
CA ILE A 400 -9.47 -28.72 -2.60
C ILE A 400 -10.24 -27.42 -2.73
N LEU A 401 -9.86 -26.42 -1.94
CA LEU A 401 -10.43 -25.08 -2.07
C LEU A 401 -9.73 -24.33 -3.21
N ASN A 402 -10.48 -24.04 -4.27
CA ASN A 402 -10.08 -23.17 -5.37
C ASN A 402 -10.52 -21.74 -5.02
N SER A 403 -9.65 -21.03 -4.30
CA SER A 403 -9.96 -19.77 -3.60
C SER A 403 -10.42 -18.63 -4.52
N VAL A 404 -9.81 -18.50 -5.71
CA VAL A 404 -10.13 -17.44 -6.68
C VAL A 404 -11.33 -17.82 -7.56
N ALA A 405 -11.52 -19.12 -7.81
CA ALA A 405 -12.68 -19.62 -8.52
C ALA A 405 -13.95 -19.69 -7.66
N ASN A 406 -13.83 -19.61 -6.33
CA ASN A 406 -14.91 -19.83 -5.36
C ASN A 406 -15.57 -21.20 -5.55
N SER A 407 -14.77 -22.26 -5.50
CA SER A 407 -15.28 -23.63 -5.60
C SER A 407 -14.46 -24.61 -4.80
N VAL A 408 -15.04 -25.76 -4.49
CA VAL A 408 -14.34 -26.91 -3.93
C VAL A 408 -14.31 -28.03 -4.96
N SER A 409 -13.11 -28.53 -5.28
CA SER A 409 -12.92 -29.74 -6.08
C SER A 409 -12.77 -30.95 -5.16
N LEU A 410 -13.53 -32.00 -5.42
CA LEU A 410 -13.32 -33.32 -4.81
C LEU A 410 -12.44 -34.15 -5.75
N VAL A 411 -11.25 -34.52 -5.28
CA VAL A 411 -10.25 -35.27 -6.05
C VAL A 411 -10.10 -36.66 -5.45
N ASP A 412 -10.14 -37.69 -6.29
CA ASP A 412 -9.75 -39.04 -5.92
C ASP A 412 -8.23 -39.15 -5.95
N VAL A 413 -7.70 -39.56 -4.81
CA VAL A 413 -6.26 -39.72 -4.54
C VAL A 413 -5.94 -41.12 -4.03
N SER A 414 -6.86 -42.07 -4.23
CA SER A 414 -6.68 -43.47 -3.82
C SER A 414 -5.54 -44.16 -4.57
N ASP A 415 -5.37 -43.84 -5.86
CA ASP A 415 -4.15 -44.11 -6.62
C ASP A 415 -3.36 -42.79 -6.75
N PRO A 416 -2.21 -42.66 -6.04
CA PRO A 416 -1.42 -41.44 -6.09
C PRO A 416 -0.77 -41.18 -7.45
N HIS A 417 -0.77 -42.13 -8.40
CA HIS A 417 -0.26 -41.90 -9.75
C HIS A 417 -1.35 -41.39 -10.71
N ASN A 418 -2.62 -41.70 -10.44
CA ASN A 418 -3.75 -41.45 -11.34
C ASN A 418 -4.89 -40.67 -10.66
N LEU A 419 -4.64 -39.39 -10.38
CA LEU A 419 -5.62 -38.51 -9.75
C LEU A 419 -6.78 -38.17 -10.70
N SER A 420 -7.99 -38.06 -10.17
CA SER A 420 -9.16 -37.62 -10.96
C SER A 420 -10.12 -36.72 -10.18
N VAL A 421 -10.65 -35.67 -10.80
CA VAL A 421 -11.69 -34.83 -10.19
C VAL A 421 -13.04 -35.55 -10.26
N LYS A 422 -13.67 -35.81 -9.12
CA LYS A 422 -14.96 -36.51 -9.02
C LYS A 422 -16.15 -35.56 -8.92
N ALA A 423 -15.94 -34.35 -8.39
CA ALA A 423 -16.99 -33.35 -8.28
C ALA A 423 -16.41 -31.94 -8.16
N LYS A 424 -17.24 -30.97 -8.52
CA LYS A 424 -17.03 -29.54 -8.27
C LYS A 424 -18.23 -29.01 -7.52
N ILE A 425 -17.99 -28.25 -6.46
CA ILE A 425 -19.02 -27.60 -5.66
C ILE A 425 -18.80 -26.10 -5.76
N THR A 426 -19.75 -25.39 -6.34
CA THR A 426 -19.70 -23.92 -6.46
C THR A 426 -20.02 -23.27 -5.12
N LEU A 427 -19.23 -22.29 -4.73
CA LEU A 427 -19.47 -21.42 -3.58
C LEU A 427 -20.03 -20.08 -4.05
N GLU A 428 -20.54 -19.30 -3.11
CA GLU A 428 -21.05 -17.96 -3.40
C GLU A 428 -19.90 -16.99 -3.65
N ASP A 429 -20.04 -16.10 -4.63
CA ASP A 429 -19.05 -15.06 -4.93
C ASP A 429 -19.80 -13.76 -5.24
N PRO A 430 -19.85 -12.81 -4.30
CA PRO A 430 -20.54 -11.55 -4.50
C PRO A 430 -19.68 -10.51 -5.24
N THR A 431 -18.43 -10.85 -5.62
CA THR A 431 -17.55 -9.89 -6.31
C THR A 431 -18.03 -9.60 -7.73
N HIS A 432 -17.68 -8.41 -8.22
CA HIS A 432 -18.01 -8.01 -9.58
C HIS A 432 -17.45 -9.04 -10.61
N PRO A 433 -18.25 -9.54 -11.57
CA PRO A 433 -17.84 -10.65 -12.44
C PRO A 433 -16.57 -10.38 -13.26
N VAL A 434 -16.37 -9.14 -13.70
CA VAL A 434 -15.14 -8.73 -14.41
C VAL A 434 -13.92 -8.78 -13.48
N PHE A 435 -14.09 -8.37 -12.22
CA PHE A 435 -13.04 -8.41 -11.22
C PHE A 435 -12.59 -9.85 -10.96
N LYS A 436 -13.55 -10.78 -10.81
CA LYS A 436 -13.25 -12.21 -10.68
C LYS A 436 -12.42 -12.74 -11.86
N ARG A 437 -12.80 -12.45 -13.10
CA ARG A 437 -12.08 -12.90 -14.29
C ARG A 437 -10.68 -12.30 -14.38
N GLY A 438 -10.51 -11.01 -14.07
CA GLY A 438 -9.21 -10.37 -14.00
C GLY A 438 -8.30 -10.96 -12.92
N ARG A 439 -8.86 -11.27 -11.74
CA ARG A 439 -8.16 -11.95 -10.64
C ARG A 439 -7.70 -13.37 -11.04
N ILE A 440 -8.52 -14.10 -11.80
CA ILE A 440 -8.14 -15.41 -12.38
C ILE A 440 -6.95 -15.24 -13.33
N ALA A 441 -7.03 -14.30 -14.28
CA ALA A 441 -5.95 -14.03 -15.23
C ALA A 441 -4.63 -13.67 -14.52
N PHE A 442 -4.71 -12.89 -13.44
CA PHE A 442 -3.57 -12.48 -12.62
C PHE A 442 -2.84 -13.66 -11.92
N ASN A 443 -3.58 -14.67 -11.48
CA ASN A 443 -3.03 -15.83 -10.77
C ASN A 443 -2.54 -16.95 -11.71
N LYS A 444 -2.83 -16.86 -13.01
CA LYS A 444 -2.60 -17.96 -13.95
C LYS A 444 -1.14 -18.02 -14.41
N ALA A 445 -0.45 -19.10 -14.11
CA ALA A 445 0.94 -19.32 -14.52
C ALA A 445 1.09 -19.47 -16.03
N SER A 446 0.04 -19.88 -16.75
CA SER A 446 0.03 -19.90 -18.21
C SER A 446 0.08 -18.51 -18.85
N ALA A 447 0.03 -17.42 -18.08
CA ALA A 447 0.38 -16.09 -18.56
C ALA A 447 1.88 -15.99 -18.88
N SER A 448 2.72 -16.79 -18.21
CA SER A 448 4.14 -16.94 -18.50
C SER A 448 4.36 -18.00 -19.58
N THR A 449 5.26 -17.74 -20.54
CA THR A 449 5.58 -18.73 -21.59
C THR A 449 6.30 -19.97 -21.06
N THR A 450 6.84 -19.90 -19.84
CA THR A 450 7.41 -21.05 -19.12
C THR A 450 6.36 -21.82 -18.30
N GLU A 451 5.14 -21.26 -18.13
CA GLU A 451 4.07 -21.75 -17.25
C GLU A 451 4.45 -21.89 -15.77
N THR A 452 5.50 -21.20 -15.37
CA THR A 452 6.35 -21.64 -14.26
C THR A 452 6.29 -20.68 -13.06
N PHE A 453 5.59 -19.56 -13.24
CA PHE A 453 5.18 -18.57 -12.24
C PHE A 453 4.07 -17.70 -12.86
N SER A 454 3.32 -16.99 -12.03
CA SER A 454 2.27 -16.05 -12.43
C SER A 454 2.61 -14.63 -11.95
N CYS A 455 1.80 -13.63 -12.32
CA CYS A 455 1.93 -12.30 -11.72
C CYS A 455 1.76 -12.35 -10.19
N ALA A 456 0.87 -13.20 -9.68
CA ALA A 456 0.68 -13.42 -8.24
C ALA A 456 1.87 -14.10 -7.55
N SER A 457 2.76 -14.77 -8.28
CA SER A 457 3.99 -15.33 -7.71
C SER A 457 5.00 -14.23 -7.36
N CYS A 458 5.04 -13.16 -8.16
CA CYS A 458 5.85 -11.96 -7.88
C CYS A 458 5.18 -10.99 -6.91
N HIS A 459 3.85 -11.01 -6.86
CA HIS A 459 3.02 -10.11 -6.06
C HIS A 459 2.05 -10.89 -5.16
N PRO A 460 2.58 -11.72 -4.24
CA PRO A 460 1.74 -12.55 -3.38
C PRO A 460 0.81 -11.67 -2.54
N ASP A 461 -0.48 -11.99 -2.59
CA ASP A 461 -1.58 -11.32 -1.89
C ASP A 461 -1.68 -9.80 -2.17
N GLY A 462 -0.97 -9.31 -3.19
CA GLY A 462 -1.01 -7.91 -3.64
C GLY A 462 -0.39 -6.88 -2.67
N HIS A 463 0.28 -7.33 -1.59
CA HIS A 463 0.82 -6.45 -0.55
C HIS A 463 2.15 -6.91 0.08
N THR A 464 2.66 -8.08 -0.29
CA THR A 464 3.94 -8.56 0.21
C THR A 464 5.04 -8.27 -0.82
N ASP A 465 5.91 -7.30 -0.52
CA ASP A 465 6.83 -6.69 -1.48
C ASP A 465 8.25 -6.51 -0.96
N GLN A 466 9.08 -7.55 -1.09
CA GLN A 466 10.46 -7.47 -0.59
C GLN A 466 11.50 -8.15 -1.48
N LEU A 467 11.09 -8.78 -2.59
CA LEU A 467 12.05 -9.44 -3.45
C LEU A 467 12.78 -8.40 -4.31
N LEU A 468 14.08 -8.26 -4.09
CA LEU A 468 14.96 -7.50 -4.96
C LEU A 468 15.12 -8.24 -6.29
N TRP A 469 14.97 -7.57 -7.42
CA TRP A 469 15.33 -8.12 -8.74
C TRP A 469 16.02 -7.04 -9.58
N VAL A 470 16.71 -7.49 -10.61
CA VAL A 470 17.11 -6.72 -11.78
C VAL A 470 16.23 -7.18 -12.94
N LEU A 471 15.21 -6.38 -13.21
CA LEU A 471 14.34 -6.51 -14.37
C LEU A 471 14.88 -5.65 -15.52
N LYS A 472 14.41 -5.85 -16.75
CA LYS A 472 14.88 -5.12 -17.95
C LYS A 472 14.38 -3.66 -17.95
N THR A 473 14.87 -2.85 -17.01
CA THR A 473 14.48 -1.46 -16.79
C THR A 473 15.46 -0.50 -17.46
N PRO A 474 15.04 0.71 -17.87
CA PRO A 474 15.97 1.73 -18.33
C PRO A 474 17.03 2.05 -17.26
N ILE A 475 18.27 2.20 -17.71
CA ILE A 475 19.37 2.71 -16.87
C ILE A 475 19.05 4.16 -16.49
N VAL A 476 19.25 4.50 -15.20
CA VAL A 476 19.00 5.86 -14.70
C VAL A 476 19.86 6.86 -15.47
N THR A 477 19.37 8.08 -15.73
CA THR A 477 20.18 9.11 -16.43
C THR A 477 21.52 9.33 -15.71
N GLY A 478 22.64 9.08 -16.39
CA GLY A 478 23.99 9.18 -15.81
C GLY A 478 24.44 7.96 -14.99
N GLY A 479 23.65 6.90 -14.95
CA GLY A 479 24.04 5.58 -14.45
C GLY A 479 24.71 4.72 -15.53
N ASN A 480 25.35 3.64 -15.11
CA ASN A 480 26.06 2.66 -15.96
C ASN A 480 25.53 1.22 -15.81
N GLN A 481 24.55 0.99 -14.95
CA GLN A 481 23.91 -0.31 -14.74
C GLN A 481 22.39 -0.19 -14.55
N ILE A 482 21.69 -1.30 -14.74
CA ILE A 482 20.30 -1.44 -14.31
C ILE A 482 20.31 -1.59 -12.78
N MET A 483 19.60 -0.71 -12.08
CA MET A 483 19.55 -0.78 -10.61
C MET A 483 18.64 -1.91 -10.14
N PRO A 484 19.07 -2.72 -9.14
CA PRO A 484 18.16 -3.60 -8.43
C PRO A 484 16.99 -2.81 -7.82
N ARG A 485 15.78 -3.36 -7.87
CA ARG A 485 14.61 -2.77 -7.18
C ARG A 485 13.77 -3.85 -6.52
N SER A 486 12.98 -3.47 -5.52
CA SER A 486 12.01 -4.36 -4.89
C SER A 486 10.79 -4.53 -5.80
N THR A 487 10.07 -5.65 -5.65
CA THR A 487 8.67 -5.72 -6.06
C THR A 487 7.87 -4.61 -5.36
N MET A 488 6.76 -4.17 -5.97
CA MET A 488 5.92 -3.08 -5.45
C MET A 488 4.48 -3.56 -5.31
N PRO A 489 3.73 -3.05 -4.31
CA PRO A 489 2.36 -3.48 -4.10
C PRO A 489 1.49 -3.19 -5.31
N LEU A 490 0.59 -4.12 -5.63
CA LEU A 490 -0.39 -3.96 -6.70
C LEU A 490 -1.45 -2.91 -6.36
N ARG A 491 -1.57 -2.52 -5.08
CA ARG A 491 -2.65 -1.66 -4.58
C ARG A 491 -2.45 -0.21 -5.05
N GLY A 492 -3.26 0.22 -6.02
CA GLY A 492 -3.43 1.60 -6.43
C GLY A 492 -4.89 2.04 -6.27
N LEU A 493 -5.12 3.23 -5.72
CA LEU A 493 -6.38 3.94 -5.94
C LEU A 493 -6.56 4.18 -7.43
N ARG A 494 -7.82 4.28 -7.85
CA ARG A 494 -8.12 4.89 -9.14
C ARG A 494 -7.44 6.27 -9.19
N ASP A 495 -6.66 6.48 -10.24
CA ASP A 495 -5.80 7.66 -10.47
C ASP A 495 -4.45 7.68 -9.72
N THR A 496 -4.14 6.67 -8.89
CA THR A 496 -2.76 6.33 -8.51
C THR A 496 -2.28 5.17 -9.35
N ALA A 497 -1.40 5.45 -10.30
CA ALA A 497 -0.87 4.39 -11.13
C ALA A 497 0.18 3.59 -10.36
N PRO A 498 0.11 2.25 -10.39
CA PRO A 498 1.26 1.43 -10.02
C PRO A 498 2.35 1.67 -11.05
N PHE A 499 3.49 2.21 -10.62
CA PHE A 499 4.71 1.96 -11.37
C PHE A 499 5.07 0.51 -11.11
N HIS A 500 4.99 -0.33 -12.14
CA HIS A 500 5.75 -1.56 -12.07
C HIS A 500 7.22 -1.14 -12.18
N TRP A 501 7.96 -1.44 -11.13
CA TRP A 501 9.33 -1.03 -10.93
C TRP A 501 10.27 -1.51 -12.06
N ASP A 502 9.83 -2.41 -12.96
CA ASP A 502 10.56 -2.78 -14.17
C ASP A 502 10.69 -1.65 -15.22
N GLY A 503 10.20 -0.45 -14.92
CA GLY A 503 10.38 0.70 -15.80
C GLY A 503 9.43 0.70 -16.98
N ILE A 504 8.36 -0.09 -16.94
CA ILE A 504 7.18 0.09 -17.79
C ILE A 504 6.36 1.20 -17.11
N PRO A 505 6.41 2.45 -17.63
CA PRO A 505 5.69 3.52 -16.98
C PRO A 505 4.19 3.17 -16.99
N GLY A 506 3.51 3.38 -15.88
CA GLY A 506 2.06 3.43 -15.85
C GLY A 506 1.57 4.88 -15.79
N ASP A 507 2.43 5.89 -15.77
CA ASP A 507 1.99 7.25 -15.40
C ASP A 507 1.00 7.84 -16.42
N PRO A 508 -0.30 7.97 -16.07
CA PRO A 508 -1.31 8.54 -16.95
C PRO A 508 -1.10 10.01 -17.25
N TYR A 509 -0.19 10.66 -16.51
CA TYR A 509 0.09 12.09 -16.62
C TYR A 509 1.51 12.37 -17.14
N GLY A 510 2.34 11.34 -17.33
CA GLY A 510 3.75 11.50 -17.66
C GLY A 510 4.52 12.25 -16.57
N GLY A 511 5.80 12.51 -16.82
CA GLY A 511 6.66 13.14 -15.82
C GLY A 511 8.12 12.75 -15.94
N ASN A 512 8.92 13.16 -14.96
CA ASN A 512 10.28 12.68 -14.82
C ASN A 512 10.21 11.25 -14.28
N ASN A 513 10.98 10.35 -14.87
CA ASN A 513 11.13 8.98 -14.37
C ASN A 513 12.62 8.65 -14.22
N SER A 514 12.93 7.41 -13.81
CA SER A 514 14.31 6.97 -13.62
C SER A 514 15.17 7.18 -14.88
N ALA A 515 14.61 6.97 -16.07
CA ALA A 515 15.30 7.18 -17.35
C ALA A 515 15.53 8.68 -17.68
N HIS A 516 14.70 9.56 -17.14
CA HIS A 516 14.66 10.99 -17.45
C HIS A 516 14.45 11.84 -16.17
N ILE A 517 15.39 11.79 -15.23
CA ILE A 517 15.26 12.45 -13.90
C ILE A 517 15.20 13.99 -13.95
N ARG A 518 15.59 14.59 -15.09
CA ARG A 518 15.66 16.05 -15.32
C ARG A 518 14.76 16.53 -16.47
N SER A 519 14.04 15.65 -17.14
CA SER A 519 13.21 15.98 -18.31
C SER A 519 11.90 15.20 -18.29
N ARG A 520 10.81 15.82 -18.73
CA ARG A 520 9.51 15.17 -18.74
C ARG A 520 9.39 14.15 -19.87
N VAL A 521 8.85 12.99 -19.54
CA VAL A 521 8.32 11.98 -20.46
C VAL A 521 6.83 12.23 -20.66
N LYS A 522 6.34 11.99 -21.88
CA LYS A 522 4.92 12.11 -22.21
C LYS A 522 4.09 11.04 -21.48
N PRO A 523 2.82 11.31 -21.16
CA PRO A 523 1.91 10.26 -20.70
C PRO A 523 1.81 9.13 -21.72
N ASN A 524 1.64 7.90 -21.23
CA ASN A 524 1.42 6.72 -22.07
C ASN A 524 0.03 6.10 -21.88
N SER A 525 -0.85 6.81 -21.18
CA SER A 525 -2.24 6.44 -21.02
C SER A 525 -3.15 7.64 -21.30
N LYS A 526 -4.46 7.38 -21.37
CA LYS A 526 -5.49 8.35 -21.69
C LYS A 526 -6.20 8.77 -20.40
N ILE A 527 -6.20 10.07 -20.12
CA ILE A 527 -6.80 10.66 -18.90
C ILE A 527 -8.27 10.24 -18.71
N ASN A 528 -9.02 10.08 -19.81
CA ASN A 528 -10.45 9.74 -19.76
C ASN A 528 -10.74 8.24 -19.81
N GLU A 529 -9.72 7.38 -19.94
CA GLU A 529 -9.84 5.91 -19.95
C GLU A 529 -8.87 5.33 -18.92
N PRO A 530 -9.22 5.31 -17.61
CA PRO A 530 -8.31 4.90 -16.54
C PRO A 530 -7.67 3.53 -16.75
N GLU A 531 -8.39 2.60 -17.38
CA GLU A 531 -7.96 1.22 -17.70
C GLU A 531 -6.79 1.22 -18.68
N SER A 532 -6.63 2.25 -19.51
CA SER A 532 -5.51 2.34 -20.45
C SER A 532 -4.15 2.34 -19.74
N THR A 533 -4.10 2.85 -18.50
CA THR A 533 -2.93 2.85 -17.64
C THR A 533 -2.52 1.44 -17.24
N THR A 534 -3.43 0.71 -16.57
CA THR A 534 -3.14 -0.65 -16.10
C THR A 534 -3.01 -1.61 -17.27
N ARG A 535 -3.70 -1.36 -18.38
CA ARG A 535 -3.54 -2.12 -19.62
C ARG A 535 -2.12 -1.99 -20.19
N HIS A 536 -1.52 -0.79 -20.15
CA HIS A 536 -0.13 -0.60 -20.58
C HIS A 536 0.85 -1.42 -19.72
N VAL A 537 0.63 -1.44 -18.40
CA VAL A 537 1.43 -2.24 -17.45
C VAL A 537 1.26 -3.74 -17.73
N VAL A 538 0.04 -4.22 -17.91
CA VAL A 538 -0.26 -5.62 -18.25
C VAL A 538 0.43 -6.02 -19.55
N ASP A 539 0.30 -5.21 -20.61
CA ASP A 539 0.89 -5.51 -21.91
C ASP A 539 2.42 -5.55 -21.83
N GLY A 540 3.05 -4.59 -21.14
CA GLY A 540 4.50 -4.55 -20.99
C GLY A 540 5.05 -5.71 -20.13
N GLY A 541 4.39 -6.04 -19.01
CA GLY A 541 4.79 -7.16 -18.15
C GLY A 541 4.70 -8.51 -18.88
N LEU A 542 3.65 -8.70 -19.68
CA LEU A 542 3.47 -9.86 -20.54
C LEU A 542 4.47 -9.93 -21.69
N ALA A 543 4.92 -8.78 -22.22
CA ALA A 543 5.90 -8.71 -23.28
C ALA A 543 7.36 -8.87 -22.81
N SER A 544 7.60 -8.79 -21.51
CA SER A 544 8.95 -8.78 -20.91
C SER A 544 9.12 -9.89 -19.87
N THR A 545 8.80 -9.63 -18.61
CA THR A 545 9.02 -10.52 -17.47
C THR A 545 8.38 -11.89 -17.67
N MET A 546 7.14 -11.93 -18.19
CA MET A 546 6.40 -13.17 -18.38
C MET A 546 6.77 -13.93 -19.68
N LYS A 547 7.64 -13.38 -20.53
CA LYS A 547 7.94 -13.95 -21.84
C LYS A 547 9.40 -14.36 -21.95
N MET A 548 9.63 -15.64 -22.20
CA MET A 548 10.95 -16.20 -22.46
C MET A 548 11.60 -15.49 -23.66
N VAL A 549 12.87 -15.12 -23.51
CA VAL A 549 13.63 -14.47 -24.59
C VAL A 549 13.71 -15.39 -25.81
N GLY A 550 13.33 -14.86 -26.98
CA GLY A 550 13.28 -15.62 -28.23
C GLY A 550 11.94 -16.31 -28.51
N ASP A 551 11.02 -16.39 -27.53
CA ASP A 551 9.64 -16.80 -27.81
C ASP A 551 8.98 -15.73 -28.70
N ASN A 552 8.27 -16.14 -29.74
CA ASN A 552 7.61 -15.25 -30.71
C ASN A 552 6.08 -15.35 -30.66
N LYS A 553 5.51 -16.06 -29.69
CA LYS A 553 4.06 -16.20 -29.52
C LYS A 553 3.42 -14.84 -29.27
N LYS A 554 2.32 -14.64 -29.97
CA LYS A 554 1.45 -13.46 -29.86
C LYS A 554 0.05 -13.91 -29.43
N ASN A 555 -0.68 -13.01 -28.79
CA ASN A 555 -2.09 -13.23 -28.50
C ASN A 555 -2.99 -12.96 -29.73
N ASP A 556 -4.30 -13.02 -29.50
CA ASP A 556 -5.39 -12.71 -30.44
C ASP A 556 -5.42 -11.25 -30.95
N GLU A 557 -4.59 -10.35 -30.42
CA GLU A 557 -4.40 -8.97 -30.91
C GLU A 557 -3.02 -8.75 -31.57
N GLY A 558 -2.21 -9.81 -31.75
CA GLY A 558 -0.85 -9.69 -32.28
C GLY A 558 0.16 -9.09 -31.28
N LYS A 559 -0.20 -8.96 -29.99
CA LYS A 559 0.69 -8.47 -28.92
C LYS A 559 1.48 -9.60 -28.28
N ASP A 560 2.66 -9.28 -27.75
CA ASP A 560 3.51 -10.25 -27.06
C ASP A 560 2.89 -10.77 -25.76
N GLY A 561 3.06 -12.08 -25.50
CA GLY A 561 2.55 -12.77 -24.30
C GLY A 561 1.26 -13.55 -24.56
N LEU A 562 0.92 -14.47 -23.64
CA LEU A 562 -0.08 -15.52 -23.89
C LEU A 562 -1.53 -15.17 -23.54
N LEU A 563 -1.77 -14.15 -22.71
CA LEU A 563 -3.13 -13.77 -22.35
C LEU A 563 -3.87 -13.13 -23.54
N SER A 564 -5.14 -13.51 -23.70
CA SER A 564 -6.04 -12.94 -24.70
C SER A 564 -6.35 -11.46 -24.45
N LYS A 565 -6.94 -10.78 -25.43
CA LYS A 565 -7.46 -9.41 -25.29
C LYS A 565 -8.33 -9.27 -24.06
N THR A 566 -9.32 -10.15 -23.94
CA THR A 566 -10.33 -10.12 -22.88
C THR A 566 -9.70 -10.35 -21.52
N GLU A 567 -8.79 -11.32 -21.38
CA GLU A 567 -8.06 -11.55 -20.13
C GLU A 567 -7.23 -10.33 -19.72
N ARG A 568 -6.58 -9.65 -20.67
CA ARG A 568 -5.80 -8.43 -20.40
C ARG A 568 -6.70 -7.25 -20.00
N ASP A 569 -7.85 -7.09 -20.64
CA ASP A 569 -8.84 -6.05 -20.30
C ASP A 569 -9.46 -6.28 -18.90
N ASP A 570 -9.85 -7.52 -18.60
CA ASP A 570 -10.37 -7.88 -17.29
C ASP A 570 -9.30 -7.73 -16.21
N MET A 571 -8.04 -8.12 -16.48
CA MET A 571 -6.90 -7.94 -15.57
C MET A 571 -6.58 -6.46 -15.32
N ALA A 572 -6.68 -5.61 -16.35
CA ALA A 572 -6.49 -4.17 -16.21
C ALA A 572 -7.54 -3.54 -15.26
N LYS A 573 -8.79 -3.98 -15.34
CA LYS A 573 -9.86 -3.54 -14.43
C LYS A 573 -9.70 -4.09 -13.01
N PHE A 574 -9.26 -5.34 -12.88
CA PHE A 574 -8.89 -5.93 -11.59
C PHE A 574 -7.82 -5.08 -10.89
N LEU A 575 -6.72 -4.75 -11.57
CA LEU A 575 -5.61 -3.97 -10.99
C LEU A 575 -6.01 -2.55 -10.57
N LEU A 576 -6.99 -1.94 -11.23
CA LEU A 576 -7.51 -0.61 -10.84
C LEU A 576 -8.40 -0.62 -9.60
N ASN A 577 -8.88 -1.80 -9.18
CA ASN A 577 -9.93 -1.92 -8.18
C ASN A 577 -9.54 -2.78 -6.97
N ILE A 578 -8.24 -3.07 -6.80
CA ILE A 578 -7.75 -3.69 -5.57
C ILE A 578 -7.83 -2.61 -4.48
N THR A 579 -8.80 -2.73 -3.57
CA THR A 579 -9.00 -1.74 -2.50
C THR A 579 -7.88 -1.84 -1.47
N TYR A 580 -7.50 -0.71 -0.85
CA TYR A 580 -6.67 -0.78 0.36
C TYR A 580 -7.43 -1.49 1.47
N PRO A 581 -6.76 -2.21 2.37
CA PRO A 581 -7.39 -2.61 3.62
C PRO A 581 -7.71 -1.38 4.48
N PRO A 582 -8.48 -1.53 5.57
CA PRO A 582 -8.62 -0.47 6.58
C PRO A 582 -7.26 -0.14 7.22
N ALA A 583 -7.10 1.10 7.67
CA ALA A 583 -5.89 1.55 8.35
C ALA A 583 -5.62 0.72 9.62
N GLN A 584 -4.37 0.32 9.82
CA GLN A 584 -3.97 -0.66 10.83
C GLN A 584 -4.35 -0.22 12.26
N ARG A 585 -4.14 1.05 12.58
CA ARG A 585 -4.32 1.59 13.94
C ARG A 585 -5.38 2.69 14.03
N ARG A 586 -6.10 3.00 12.96
CA ARG A 586 -7.23 3.96 13.03
C ARG A 586 -8.27 3.46 14.03
N ALA A 587 -8.63 4.32 14.98
CA ALA A 587 -9.55 3.95 16.03
C ALA A 587 -10.92 3.54 15.47
N TYR A 588 -11.60 2.62 16.15
CA TYR A 588 -12.93 2.15 15.76
C TYR A 588 -14.02 3.24 15.90
N THR A 589 -13.70 4.38 16.51
CA THR A 589 -14.50 5.61 16.52
C THR A 589 -14.31 6.48 15.27
N ASN A 590 -13.40 6.09 14.38
CA ASN A 590 -12.96 6.80 13.19
C ASN A 590 -12.23 8.14 13.45
N VAL A 591 -11.77 8.40 14.66
CA VAL A 591 -11.00 9.61 15.01
C VAL A 591 -9.50 9.33 14.94
N LEU A 592 -8.70 10.31 14.50
CA LEU A 592 -7.23 10.26 14.58
C LEU A 592 -6.77 10.49 16.02
N SER A 593 -5.64 9.90 16.41
CA SER A 593 -4.96 10.27 17.65
C SER A 593 -4.26 11.62 17.51
N GLU A 594 -4.08 12.33 18.63
CA GLU A 594 -3.30 13.59 18.67
C GLU A 594 -1.90 13.43 18.04
N GLN A 595 -1.26 12.28 18.23
CA GLN A 595 0.04 12.00 17.62
C GLN A 595 -0.05 11.83 16.10
N ALA A 596 -1.13 11.25 15.57
CA ALA A 596 -1.33 11.18 14.14
C ALA A 596 -1.60 12.56 13.53
N GLU A 597 -2.38 13.40 14.21
CA GLU A 597 -2.63 14.80 13.82
C GLU A 597 -1.32 15.63 13.78
N GLU A 598 -0.50 15.52 14.83
CA GLU A 598 0.84 16.12 14.86
C GLU A 598 1.71 15.58 13.72
N GLY A 599 1.63 14.28 13.43
CA GLY A 599 2.31 13.65 12.30
C GLY A 599 1.90 14.25 10.95
N PHE A 600 0.61 14.45 10.72
CA PHE A 600 0.08 15.13 9.52
C PHE A 600 0.62 16.55 9.39
N GLU A 601 0.60 17.31 10.49
CA GLU A 601 1.08 18.69 10.50
C GLU A 601 2.60 18.76 10.23
N LEU A 602 3.39 17.91 10.89
CA LEU A 602 4.83 17.79 10.67
C LEU A 602 5.14 17.39 9.23
N PHE A 603 4.36 16.47 8.66
CA PHE A 603 4.59 15.96 7.31
C PHE A 603 4.25 16.97 6.22
N HIS A 604 3.14 17.70 6.35
CA HIS A 604 2.58 18.54 5.28
C HIS A 604 2.79 20.05 5.47
N ILE A 605 3.01 20.53 6.70
CA ILE A 605 3.01 21.96 7.03
C ILE A 605 4.34 22.40 7.65
N LYS A 606 4.69 21.86 8.83
CA LYS A 606 5.79 22.36 9.66
C LYS A 606 7.17 21.89 9.16
N GLY A 607 7.34 20.59 8.90
CA GLY A 607 8.64 19.98 8.64
C GLY A 607 9.59 20.04 9.84
N ASP A 608 10.76 19.43 9.75
CA ASP A 608 11.78 19.50 10.81
C ASP A 608 12.78 20.62 10.55
N VAL A 609 12.85 21.56 11.50
CA VAL A 609 13.73 22.74 11.52
C VAL A 609 15.09 22.48 12.21
N GLY A 610 15.42 21.22 12.54
CA GLY A 610 16.61 20.78 13.26
C GLY A 610 17.97 20.91 12.54
N GLY A 611 18.30 22.10 12.00
CA GLY A 611 19.68 22.51 11.72
C GLY A 611 20.07 22.69 10.24
N THR A 612 19.16 22.54 9.29
CA THR A 612 19.39 22.93 7.87
C THR A 612 18.43 24.07 7.49
N PRO A 613 18.89 25.14 6.81
CA PRO A 613 17.99 26.23 6.39
C PRO A 613 16.84 25.69 5.51
N GLY A 614 15.59 25.94 5.92
CA GLY A 614 14.37 25.61 5.17
C GLY A 614 13.59 24.38 5.63
N GLY A 615 14.18 23.52 6.47
CA GLY A 615 13.56 22.31 7.04
C GLY A 615 13.23 21.21 6.01
N ASN A 616 13.43 19.95 6.38
CA ASN A 616 13.05 18.82 5.53
C ASN A 616 11.54 18.54 5.69
N LEU A 617 10.74 18.92 4.70
CA LEU A 617 9.29 18.65 4.66
C LEU A 617 8.98 17.54 3.66
N CYS A 618 8.53 16.39 4.16
CA CYS A 618 8.22 15.23 3.34
C CYS A 618 7.08 15.51 2.35
N GLY A 619 6.06 16.28 2.73
CA GLY A 619 5.00 16.76 1.85
C GLY A 619 5.52 17.50 0.60
N ASN A 620 6.77 17.99 0.59
CA ASN A 620 7.35 18.55 -0.63
C ASN A 620 7.57 17.50 -1.73
N CYS A 621 7.93 16.28 -1.32
CA CYS A 621 8.26 15.17 -2.19
C CYS A 621 7.13 14.15 -2.31
N HIS A 622 6.01 14.31 -1.59
CA HIS A 622 4.89 13.37 -1.53
C HIS A 622 3.56 14.12 -1.78
N ARG A 623 2.70 13.63 -2.71
CA ARG A 623 1.45 14.32 -3.11
C ARG A 623 0.29 14.04 -2.16
N MET A 624 -0.60 14.99 -1.90
CA MET A 624 -1.98 14.67 -1.50
C MET A 624 -2.80 14.31 -2.76
N PRO A 625 -3.74 13.34 -2.72
CA PRO A 625 -4.22 12.57 -1.57
C PRO A 625 -3.51 11.22 -1.33
N PHE A 626 -2.58 10.86 -2.20
CA PHE A 626 -2.06 9.49 -2.34
C PHE A 626 -0.71 9.25 -1.65
N TRP A 627 -0.18 10.33 -1.09
CA TRP A 627 1.05 10.49 -0.33
C TRP A 627 2.34 10.00 -1.01
N VAL A 628 2.38 10.08 -2.34
CA VAL A 628 3.54 9.75 -3.17
C VAL A 628 3.64 10.67 -4.37
N SER A 629 4.85 11.00 -4.84
CA SER A 629 5.05 11.89 -6.00
C SER A 629 5.75 11.17 -7.13
N THR A 630 5.12 11.18 -8.30
CA THR A 630 5.63 10.55 -9.54
C THR A 630 6.53 11.47 -10.38
N ASN A 631 6.85 12.67 -9.89
CA ASN A 631 7.41 13.73 -10.74
C ASN A 631 8.25 14.76 -9.98
N THR A 632 9.10 14.29 -9.06
CA THR A 632 10.04 15.13 -8.32
C THR A 632 11.39 15.16 -9.06
N PRO A 633 11.83 16.31 -9.61
CA PRO A 633 13.11 16.39 -10.31
C PRO A 633 14.29 16.00 -9.44
N GLY A 634 15.17 15.16 -9.98
CA GLY A 634 16.41 14.76 -9.33
C GLY A 634 16.29 13.68 -8.24
N THR A 635 15.10 13.25 -7.86
CA THR A 635 14.93 12.16 -6.88
C THR A 635 14.52 10.84 -7.55
N GLY A 636 13.72 10.87 -8.62
CA GLY A 636 13.37 9.67 -9.39
C GLY A 636 12.76 8.53 -8.54
N MET A 637 12.17 8.87 -7.39
CA MET A 637 11.62 7.94 -6.41
C MET A 637 10.11 7.96 -6.51
N ASP A 638 9.55 6.88 -7.03
CA ASP A 638 8.11 6.68 -7.17
C ASP A 638 7.73 5.47 -6.29
N ALA A 639 7.04 5.72 -5.19
CA ALA A 639 6.29 4.69 -4.48
C ALA A 639 4.82 4.83 -4.91
N PRO A 640 4.02 3.77 -5.04
CA PRO A 640 2.60 3.93 -5.38
C PRO A 640 1.77 4.38 -4.17
N THR A 641 2.23 4.14 -2.92
CA THR A 641 1.52 4.51 -1.68
C THR A 641 2.40 4.55 -0.43
N TRP A 642 1.94 5.23 0.63
CA TRP A 642 2.47 5.08 2.00
C TRP A 642 2.09 3.76 2.66
N ARG A 643 0.98 3.12 2.26
CA ARG A 643 0.64 1.80 2.80
C ARG A 643 1.68 0.75 2.44
N GLY A 644 2.12 0.73 1.19
CA GLY A 644 3.29 -0.04 0.76
C GLY A 644 4.59 0.38 1.44
N ALA A 645 4.68 1.62 1.93
CA ALA A 645 5.84 2.06 2.68
C ALA A 645 5.85 1.47 4.09
N TYR A 646 4.72 1.36 4.79
CA TYR A 646 4.71 0.77 6.13
C TYR A 646 4.51 -0.76 6.13
N ASP A 647 3.71 -1.32 5.21
CA ASP A 647 3.34 -2.74 5.16
C ASP A 647 4.59 -3.65 5.09
N ARG A 648 5.79 -3.12 4.76
CA ARG A 648 7.14 -3.63 5.10
C ARG A 648 8.24 -2.67 4.58
N PHE A 649 8.58 -1.63 5.35
CA PHE A 649 9.49 -0.53 4.98
C PHE A 649 10.82 -0.95 4.29
N LEU A 650 10.80 -0.95 2.96
CA LEU A 650 11.96 -1.04 2.05
C LEU A 650 12.11 0.23 1.18
N ILE A 651 11.31 1.28 1.41
CA ILE A 651 11.31 2.50 0.58
C ILE A 651 12.42 3.47 1.00
N LEU A 652 13.65 3.02 0.81
CA LEU A 652 14.78 3.90 0.57
C LEU A 652 15.35 3.50 -0.79
N PRO A 653 15.97 4.44 -1.54
CA PRO A 653 16.48 4.14 -2.87
C PRO A 653 17.29 2.84 -2.80
N GLN A 654 16.79 1.79 -3.48
CA GLN A 654 17.41 0.48 -3.62
C GLN A 654 17.66 -0.33 -2.33
N GLY A 655 17.14 0.03 -1.14
CA GLY A 655 17.45 -0.72 0.10
C GLY A 655 18.83 -0.42 0.70
N ARG A 656 19.42 0.74 0.36
CA ARG A 656 20.76 1.19 0.79
C ARG A 656 20.99 1.29 2.30
N LEU A 657 19.94 1.39 3.13
CA LEU A 657 20.10 1.41 4.59
C LEU A 657 19.92 0.03 5.25
N ASN A 658 19.57 -0.98 4.44
CA ASN A 658 19.34 -2.35 4.90
C ASN A 658 20.54 -3.26 4.61
N ILE A 659 21.73 -2.75 4.89
CA ILE A 659 23.00 -3.43 4.65
C ILE A 659 23.52 -3.92 5.99
N ILE A 660 23.72 -5.23 6.13
CA ILE A 660 24.14 -5.86 7.39
C ILE A 660 25.55 -5.46 7.85
N ASP A 661 26.35 -4.87 6.96
CA ASP A 661 27.65 -4.29 7.31
C ASP A 661 27.51 -3.12 8.28
N PHE A 662 26.37 -2.45 8.30
CA PHE A 662 26.07 -1.40 9.26
C PHE A 662 25.59 -1.99 10.60
N ASP A 663 26.39 -1.79 11.64
CA ASP A 663 26.13 -2.33 12.99
C ASP A 663 24.75 -1.96 13.56
N PHE A 664 24.25 -0.74 13.27
CA PHE A 664 22.91 -0.33 13.69
C PHE A 664 21.80 -1.13 13.00
N TYR A 665 21.97 -1.45 11.71
CA TYR A 665 21.03 -2.26 10.96
C TYR A 665 21.12 -3.72 11.38
N ARG A 666 22.34 -4.26 11.54
CA ARG A 666 22.55 -5.62 12.04
C ARG A 666 21.79 -5.88 13.34
N ARG A 667 21.90 -4.98 14.32
CA ARG A 667 21.16 -5.09 15.60
C ARG A 667 19.63 -5.13 15.42
N VAL A 668 19.09 -4.46 14.42
CA VAL A 668 17.65 -4.46 14.12
C VAL A 668 17.25 -5.73 13.36
N ALA A 669 18.05 -6.18 12.40
CA ALA A 669 17.85 -7.45 11.69
C ALA A 669 17.90 -8.66 12.64
N GLU A 670 18.83 -8.65 13.60
CA GLU A 670 18.92 -9.69 14.63
C GLU A 670 17.64 -9.78 15.48
N ARG A 671 16.92 -8.68 15.67
CA ARG A 671 15.66 -8.59 16.41
C ARG A 671 14.41 -8.88 15.57
N GLY A 672 14.56 -9.17 14.27
CA GLY A 672 13.43 -9.44 13.37
C GLY A 672 12.86 -8.21 12.65
N ILE A 673 13.68 -7.15 12.50
CA ILE A 673 13.34 -5.96 11.71
C ILE A 673 12.01 -5.30 12.16
N PRO A 674 11.87 -4.84 13.43
CA PRO A 674 10.66 -4.11 13.83
C PRO A 674 10.50 -2.83 13.01
N GLU A 675 9.37 -2.69 12.30
CA GLU A 675 9.14 -1.64 11.30
C GLU A 675 9.35 -0.23 11.86
N ARG A 676 8.80 0.06 13.05
CA ARG A 676 8.99 1.37 13.70
C ARG A 676 10.48 1.70 13.93
N ASN A 677 11.31 0.71 14.25
CA ASN A 677 12.74 0.94 14.46
C ASN A 677 13.45 1.22 13.13
N VAL A 678 13.04 0.55 12.05
CA VAL A 678 13.54 0.83 10.70
C VAL A 678 13.12 2.23 10.26
N TRP A 679 11.86 2.60 10.51
CA TRP A 679 11.33 3.93 10.24
C TRP A 679 12.18 5.02 10.91
N GLN A 680 12.53 4.84 12.19
CA GLN A 680 13.37 5.80 12.91
C GLN A 680 14.74 6.02 12.26
N PHE A 681 15.30 5.03 11.56
CA PHE A 681 16.56 5.21 10.82
C PHE A 681 16.44 6.14 9.61
N SER A 682 15.29 6.16 8.94
CA SER A 682 15.07 7.02 7.77
C SER A 682 15.18 8.53 8.08
N TRP A 683 15.12 8.90 9.35
CA TRP A 683 15.25 10.28 9.84
C TRP A 683 16.49 10.54 10.69
N GLY A 684 17.50 9.66 10.60
CA GLY A 684 18.71 9.77 11.43
C GLY A 684 18.45 9.57 12.93
N GLY A 685 17.38 8.85 13.29
CA GLY A 685 17.00 8.57 14.68
C GLY A 685 16.31 9.72 15.42
N ARG A 686 15.91 10.80 14.72
CA ARG A 686 15.25 11.96 15.34
C ARG A 686 13.84 11.62 15.83
N ARG A 687 13.64 11.59 17.14
CA ARG A 687 12.34 11.30 17.78
C ARG A 687 11.23 12.32 17.49
N ALA A 688 11.58 13.55 17.09
CA ALA A 688 10.59 14.55 16.69
C ALA A 688 9.72 14.12 15.49
N PHE A 689 10.14 13.09 14.73
CA PHE A 689 9.37 12.50 13.64
C PHE A 689 8.56 11.25 14.02
N ASP A 690 8.62 10.80 15.27
CA ASP A 690 7.80 9.67 15.73
C ASP A 690 6.29 9.89 15.48
N PRO A 691 5.70 11.10 15.63
CA PRO A 691 4.29 11.33 15.30
C PRO A 691 3.91 10.99 13.85
N VAL A 692 4.82 11.17 12.89
CA VAL A 692 4.59 10.80 11.48
C VAL A 692 4.36 9.29 11.32
N TRP A 693 4.96 8.45 12.18
CA TRP A 693 4.66 7.02 12.19
C TRP A 693 3.18 6.76 12.48
N ASN A 694 2.59 7.48 13.45
CA ASN A 694 1.17 7.34 13.78
C ASN A 694 0.27 7.88 12.66
N MET A 695 0.66 8.98 12.00
CA MET A 695 -0.02 9.44 10.78
C MET A 695 -0.12 8.32 9.74
N VAL A 696 0.98 7.58 9.53
CA VAL A 696 1.01 6.48 8.56
C VAL A 696 0.14 5.30 9.00
N LEU A 697 0.12 4.95 10.29
CA LEU A 697 -0.66 3.83 10.81
C LEU A 697 -2.17 4.10 10.95
N GLU A 698 -2.55 5.36 11.15
CA GLU A 698 -3.95 5.77 11.42
C GLU A 698 -4.60 6.53 10.26
N GLY A 699 -3.81 7.06 9.34
CA GLY A 699 -4.26 7.72 8.14
C GLY A 699 -5.11 6.77 7.29
N SER A 700 -6.37 7.14 7.06
CA SER A 700 -7.33 6.25 6.40
C SER A 700 -7.67 6.71 4.99
N THR A 701 -7.98 5.73 4.16
CA THR A 701 -8.34 5.89 2.76
C THR A 701 -9.31 4.76 2.44
N GLY A 702 -10.50 5.10 1.96
CA GLY A 702 -11.52 4.13 1.57
C GLY A 702 -12.47 3.71 2.69
N PHE A 703 -11.99 3.58 3.94
CA PHE A 703 -12.78 2.98 5.03
C PHE A 703 -12.81 3.83 6.30
N SER A 704 -13.92 3.74 7.02
CA SER A 704 -13.97 4.17 8.43
C SER A 704 -13.19 3.19 9.30
N GLY A 705 -12.59 3.66 10.41
CA GLY A 705 -11.93 2.80 11.39
C GLY A 705 -12.85 1.72 12.01
N SER A 706 -14.18 1.91 11.92
CA SER A 706 -15.18 0.93 12.38
C SER A 706 -15.42 -0.23 11.42
N PHE A 707 -14.98 -0.12 10.16
CA PHE A 707 -15.17 -1.18 9.16
C PHE A 707 -14.52 -2.49 9.63
N ALA A 708 -15.22 -3.60 9.37
CA ALA A 708 -14.87 -4.98 9.72
C ALA A 708 -14.77 -5.28 11.22
N ARG A 709 -14.84 -4.29 12.11
CA ARG A 709 -14.77 -4.53 13.56
C ARG A 709 -15.92 -5.43 14.01
N GLN A 710 -15.57 -6.41 14.84
CA GLN A 710 -16.50 -7.40 15.37
C GLN A 710 -16.56 -7.39 16.89
N VAL A 711 -17.72 -7.80 17.43
CA VAL A 711 -17.87 -8.11 18.84
C VAL A 711 -19.01 -9.10 19.04
N THR A 712 -18.83 -10.11 19.91
CA THR A 712 -19.90 -11.04 20.26
C THR A 712 -20.48 -10.72 21.63
N LEU A 713 -21.77 -10.38 21.67
CA LEU A 713 -22.56 -10.22 22.88
C LEU A 713 -23.14 -11.58 23.29
N ASN A 714 -22.78 -12.05 24.48
CA ASN A 714 -23.28 -13.26 25.11
C ASN A 714 -23.19 -13.10 26.64
N LYS A 715 -23.50 -14.16 27.39
CA LYS A 715 -23.47 -14.14 28.87
C LYS A 715 -22.15 -13.66 29.47
N SER A 716 -21.01 -14.02 28.87
CA SER A 716 -19.68 -13.64 29.38
C SER A 716 -19.30 -12.19 29.03
N THR A 717 -19.90 -11.60 28.00
CA THR A 717 -19.53 -10.29 27.47
C THR A 717 -20.57 -9.20 27.71
N ALA A 718 -21.79 -9.55 28.16
CA ALA A 718 -22.89 -8.61 28.38
C ALA A 718 -22.55 -7.45 29.33
N ASN A 719 -21.71 -7.70 30.33
CA ASN A 719 -21.27 -6.70 31.33
C ASN A 719 -19.82 -6.23 31.11
N ASN A 720 -19.22 -6.53 29.95
CA ASN A 720 -17.85 -6.17 29.66
C ASN A 720 -17.78 -4.74 29.07
N GLN A 721 -16.99 -3.87 29.69
CA GLN A 721 -16.89 -2.46 29.27
C GLN A 721 -16.41 -2.28 27.83
N LEU A 722 -15.44 -3.09 27.38
CA LEU A 722 -14.94 -3.03 26.00
C LEU A 722 -16.03 -3.44 25.00
N THR A 723 -16.84 -4.45 25.34
CA THR A 723 -17.99 -4.87 24.52
C THR A 723 -18.99 -3.71 24.37
N THR A 724 -19.32 -3.05 25.48
CA THR A 724 -20.19 -1.87 25.47
C THR A 724 -19.63 -0.73 24.63
N ASN A 725 -18.33 -0.44 24.74
CA ASN A 725 -17.66 0.62 24.00
C ASN A 725 -17.62 0.32 22.48
N LEU A 726 -17.34 -0.92 22.10
CA LEU A 726 -17.33 -1.34 20.70
C LEU A 726 -18.73 -1.24 20.07
N ILE A 727 -19.76 -1.74 20.75
CA ILE A 727 -21.15 -1.63 20.25
C ILE A 727 -21.54 -0.14 20.14
N ASN A 728 -21.22 0.70 21.14
CA ASN A 728 -21.46 2.16 21.08
C ASN A 728 -20.84 2.77 19.82
N ALA A 729 -19.57 2.47 19.55
CA ALA A 729 -18.86 3.05 18.43
C ALA A 729 -19.38 2.54 17.08
N LEU A 730 -19.75 1.26 16.98
CA LEU A 730 -20.37 0.68 15.79
C LEU A 730 -21.75 1.30 15.51
N GLU A 731 -22.59 1.47 16.53
CA GLU A 731 -23.89 2.14 16.40
C GLU A 731 -23.72 3.60 15.93
N ASN A 732 -22.78 4.34 16.53
CA ASN A 732 -22.47 5.71 16.12
C ASN A 732 -21.96 5.79 14.67
N SER A 733 -21.06 4.90 14.28
CA SER A 733 -20.53 4.84 12.91
C SER A 733 -21.63 4.47 11.90
N SER A 734 -22.55 3.59 12.29
CA SER A 734 -23.72 3.26 11.47
C SER A 734 -24.69 4.43 11.32
N ASN A 735 -24.89 5.25 12.38
CA ASN A 735 -25.68 6.49 12.32
C ASN A 735 -25.08 7.51 11.36
N ASP A 736 -23.75 7.61 11.37
CA ASP A 736 -22.99 8.46 10.45
C ASP A 736 -22.97 7.89 9.02
N GLY A 737 -23.45 6.67 8.81
CA GLY A 737 -23.46 5.98 7.51
C GLY A 737 -22.10 5.40 7.11
N GLY A 738 -21.13 5.38 8.03
CA GLY A 738 -19.78 4.88 7.77
C GLY A 738 -19.69 3.36 7.65
N ILE A 739 -20.66 2.63 8.20
CA ILE A 739 -20.80 1.17 8.10
C ILE A 739 -22.27 0.78 8.04
N VAL A 740 -22.53 -0.46 7.62
CA VAL A 740 -23.79 -1.16 7.85
C VAL A 740 -23.58 -2.11 9.03
N LEU A 741 -24.18 -1.81 10.19
CA LEU A 741 -24.03 -2.66 11.37
C LEU A 741 -25.03 -3.83 11.32
N GLN A 742 -24.50 -5.05 11.12
CA GLN A 742 -25.27 -6.29 11.05
C GLN A 742 -24.96 -7.19 12.25
N VAL A 743 -25.96 -7.92 12.72
CA VAL A 743 -25.85 -8.87 13.83
C VAL A 743 -26.35 -10.25 13.38
N ASP A 744 -25.48 -11.25 13.43
CA ASP A 744 -25.89 -12.64 13.33
C ASP A 744 -26.33 -13.11 14.73
N ALA A 745 -27.63 -13.34 14.88
CA ALA A 745 -28.31 -13.49 16.17
C ALA A 745 -28.89 -14.88 16.39
N VAL A 746 -28.83 -15.35 17.64
CA VAL A 746 -29.48 -16.57 18.12
C VAL A 746 -30.16 -16.29 19.45
N PHE A 747 -31.49 -16.44 19.48
CA PHE A 747 -32.32 -16.38 20.68
C PHE A 747 -32.53 -17.79 21.25
N LEU A 748 -32.37 -17.91 22.57
CA LEU A 748 -32.38 -19.17 23.32
C LEU A 748 -33.50 -19.23 24.38
N ASN A 749 -34.41 -18.25 24.39
CA ASN A 749 -35.49 -18.08 25.37
C ASN A 749 -36.74 -18.97 25.11
N GLY A 750 -36.68 -19.95 24.20
CA GLY A 750 -37.78 -20.84 23.85
C GLY A 750 -37.40 -22.33 23.85
N LYS A 751 -38.37 -23.22 23.58
CA LYS A 751 -38.12 -24.68 23.48
C LYS A 751 -37.12 -25.04 22.36
N GLN A 752 -36.98 -24.17 21.36
CA GLN A 752 -36.04 -24.33 20.25
C GLN A 752 -35.30 -23.00 19.99
N PRO A 753 -34.00 -23.05 19.65
CA PRO A 753 -33.21 -21.86 19.31
C PRO A 753 -33.73 -21.19 18.04
N THR A 754 -33.91 -19.87 18.08
CA THR A 754 -34.35 -19.08 16.93
C THR A 754 -33.19 -18.22 16.44
N ALA A 755 -32.73 -18.48 15.21
CA ALA A 755 -31.64 -17.72 14.62
C ALA A 755 -32.18 -16.77 13.56
N THR A 756 -31.64 -15.56 13.54
CA THR A 756 -32.05 -14.48 12.63
C THR A 756 -30.86 -13.56 12.34
N GLN A 757 -31.03 -12.64 11.40
CA GLN A 757 -30.08 -11.56 11.18
C GLN A 757 -30.78 -10.24 11.50
N LEU A 758 -30.12 -9.41 12.29
CA LEU A 758 -30.57 -8.07 12.63
C LEU A 758 -29.68 -7.03 11.96
N GLN A 759 -30.24 -5.86 11.69
CA GLN A 759 -29.48 -4.69 11.25
C GLN A 759 -29.88 -3.49 12.12
N TYR A 760 -28.90 -2.67 12.48
CA TYR A 760 -29.15 -1.48 13.27
C TYR A 760 -29.79 -0.37 12.43
N ASP A 761 -30.88 0.22 12.93
CA ASP A 761 -31.53 1.41 12.39
C ASP A 761 -31.50 2.53 13.44
N GLY A 762 -30.62 3.50 13.20
CA GLY A 762 -30.44 4.68 14.03
C GLY A 762 -31.61 5.65 14.06
N THR A 763 -32.40 5.66 12.99
CA THR A 763 -33.46 6.67 12.78
C THR A 763 -34.78 6.24 13.41
N PHE A 764 -34.97 4.94 13.60
CA PHE A 764 -36.18 4.38 14.19
C PHE A 764 -36.05 4.24 15.71
N GLY A 765 -36.99 4.82 16.45
CA GLY A 765 -37.08 4.67 17.91
C GLY A 765 -35.90 5.24 18.72
N GLY A 766 -35.00 6.02 18.11
CA GLY A 766 -33.76 6.49 18.75
C GLY A 766 -32.58 5.51 18.68
N GLY A 767 -32.68 4.47 17.83
CA GLY A 767 -31.67 3.43 17.64
C GLY A 767 -32.16 2.05 18.06
N THR A 768 -32.33 1.14 17.11
CA THR A 768 -32.80 -0.23 17.40
C THR A 768 -32.21 -1.25 16.43
N TYR A 769 -32.35 -2.54 16.74
CA TYR A 769 -31.98 -3.65 15.86
C TYR A 769 -33.23 -4.25 15.22
N VAL A 770 -33.28 -4.33 13.90
CA VAL A 770 -34.44 -4.77 13.14
C VAL A 770 -34.11 -6.04 12.37
N GLU A 771 -34.98 -7.03 12.40
CA GLU A 771 -34.84 -8.24 11.58
C GLU A 771 -34.76 -7.88 10.08
N ILE A 772 -33.76 -8.43 9.39
CA ILE A 772 -33.52 -8.20 7.95
C ILE A 772 -34.55 -8.96 7.10
N GLN A 773 -35.05 -10.08 7.61
CA GLN A 773 -36.01 -10.95 6.93
C GLN A 773 -37.25 -11.18 7.81
N GLY A 774 -38.36 -11.60 7.21
CA GLY A 774 -39.60 -11.91 7.93
C GLY A 774 -40.41 -10.68 8.33
N GLU A 775 -40.98 -10.70 9.53
CA GLU A 775 -41.89 -9.66 10.06
C GLU A 775 -41.20 -8.34 10.42
N ARG A 776 -39.85 -8.28 10.33
CA ARG A 776 -39.05 -7.08 10.61
C ARG A 776 -39.25 -6.53 12.02
N ARG A 777 -39.27 -7.42 13.01
CA ARG A 777 -39.44 -7.03 14.41
C ARG A 777 -38.23 -6.23 14.89
N SER A 778 -38.46 -5.18 15.67
CA SER A 778 -37.42 -4.34 16.27
C SER A 778 -37.13 -4.75 17.72
N ILE A 779 -35.86 -4.73 18.12
CA ILE A 779 -35.41 -5.09 19.46
C ILE A 779 -34.33 -4.08 19.91
N THR A 780 -34.49 -3.50 21.09
CA THR A 780 -33.54 -2.51 21.61
C THR A 780 -32.25 -3.17 22.11
N ARG A 781 -31.17 -2.38 22.17
CA ARG A 781 -29.88 -2.82 22.70
C ARG A 781 -29.97 -3.29 24.15
N GLU A 782 -30.72 -2.58 25.00
CA GLU A 782 -30.90 -2.92 26.41
C GLU A 782 -31.52 -4.30 26.53
N LYS A 783 -32.51 -4.61 25.68
CA LYS A 783 -33.13 -5.93 25.67
C LYS A 783 -32.17 -7.01 25.18
N LEU A 784 -31.40 -6.77 24.11
CA LEU A 784 -30.38 -7.72 23.66
C LEU A 784 -29.34 -7.99 24.75
N THR A 785 -28.90 -6.94 25.45
CA THR A 785 -27.93 -7.05 26.56
C THR A 785 -28.50 -7.81 27.75
N SER A 786 -29.75 -7.53 28.15
CA SER A 786 -30.44 -8.28 29.22
C SER A 786 -30.56 -9.77 28.85
N LEU A 787 -31.07 -10.08 27.66
CA LEU A 787 -31.17 -11.46 27.18
C LEU A 787 -29.80 -12.14 27.14
N ALA A 788 -28.75 -11.44 26.72
CA ALA A 788 -27.39 -11.98 26.72
C ALA A 788 -26.92 -12.32 28.13
N SER A 789 -27.11 -11.41 29.09
CA SER A 789 -26.72 -11.59 30.51
C SER A 789 -27.45 -12.78 31.17
N GLU A 790 -28.68 -13.04 30.75
CA GLU A 790 -29.50 -14.19 31.19
C GLU A 790 -29.10 -15.50 30.48
N GLY A 791 -28.19 -15.45 29.48
CA GLY A 791 -27.83 -16.61 28.65
C GLY A 791 -28.89 -16.98 27.61
N GLN A 792 -29.83 -16.08 27.34
CA GLN A 792 -30.94 -16.24 26.41
C GLN A 792 -30.68 -15.68 25.01
N PHE A 793 -29.52 -15.06 24.78
CA PHE A 793 -29.15 -14.48 23.50
C PHE A 793 -27.64 -14.58 23.25
N ILE A 794 -27.29 -14.84 21.99
CA ILE A 794 -25.95 -14.66 21.46
C ILE A 794 -26.06 -13.88 20.15
N GLY A 795 -25.29 -12.80 20.02
CA GLY A 795 -25.25 -12.00 18.80
C GLY A 795 -23.83 -11.56 18.46
N THR A 796 -23.39 -11.82 17.23
CA THR A 796 -22.12 -11.30 16.73
C THR A 796 -22.36 -10.09 15.84
N PHE A 797 -21.93 -8.93 16.33
CA PHE A 797 -22.06 -7.63 15.68
C PHE A 797 -20.86 -7.44 14.76
N THR A 798 -21.10 -7.07 13.51
CA THR A 798 -20.07 -6.85 12.49
C THR A 798 -20.34 -5.54 11.76
N GLY A 799 -19.36 -4.65 11.74
CA GLY A 799 -19.40 -3.46 10.88
C GLY A 799 -19.13 -3.81 9.42
N ARG A 800 -20.17 -4.01 8.62
CA ARG A 800 -20.07 -4.30 7.18
C ARG A 800 -19.91 -3.02 6.38
N HIS A 801 -19.40 -3.15 5.16
CA HIS A 801 -19.40 -2.04 4.19
C HIS A 801 -20.76 -1.95 3.48
N GLY A 802 -21.16 -0.77 3.01
CA GLY A 802 -22.32 -0.62 2.11
C GLY A 802 -22.09 -1.24 0.73
N GLU A 803 -23.12 -1.34 -0.09
CA GLU A 803 -23.04 -2.03 -1.40
C GLU A 803 -22.01 -1.43 -2.39
N ASN A 804 -21.62 -0.17 -2.26
CA ASN A 804 -20.86 0.57 -3.27
C ASN A 804 -19.33 0.57 -3.01
N ALA A 805 -18.68 -0.60 -3.10
CA ALA A 805 -17.21 -0.77 -2.93
C ALA A 805 -16.54 -1.55 -4.09
N ASP A 806 -17.12 -1.49 -5.29
CA ASP A 806 -16.61 -2.17 -6.47
C ASP A 806 -16.07 -1.19 -7.53
N TYR A 807 -15.69 -1.75 -8.68
CA TYR A 807 -15.11 -1.02 -9.82
C TYR A 807 -16.03 0.08 -10.37
N ASP A 808 -17.34 -0.16 -10.36
CA ASP A 808 -18.33 0.82 -10.81
C ASP A 808 -18.55 1.91 -9.77
N HIS A 809 -18.00 1.76 -8.56
CA HIS A 809 -18.14 2.64 -7.40
C HIS A 809 -16.77 3.11 -6.86
N PRO A 810 -15.95 3.83 -7.66
CA PRO A 810 -14.62 4.23 -7.24
C PRO A 810 -14.63 5.15 -6.02
N GLN A 811 -13.54 5.07 -5.26
CA GLN A 811 -13.31 5.89 -4.09
C GLN A 811 -13.24 7.39 -4.45
N PRO A 812 -13.89 8.29 -3.68
CA PRO A 812 -13.70 9.73 -3.82
C PRO A 812 -12.29 10.15 -3.38
N ALA A 813 -11.77 11.24 -3.94
CA ALA A 813 -10.46 11.79 -3.60
C ALA A 813 -10.54 13.31 -3.47
N VAL A 814 -9.83 13.89 -2.49
CA VAL A 814 -9.83 15.35 -2.21
C VAL A 814 -8.42 15.85 -1.95
N TRP A 815 -8.03 16.95 -2.58
CA TRP A 815 -6.71 17.57 -2.41
C TRP A 815 -6.78 19.09 -2.57
N THR A 816 -5.65 19.77 -2.37
CA THR A 816 -5.58 21.24 -2.50
C THR A 816 -5.84 21.69 -3.94
N LEU A 817 -6.11 22.99 -4.13
CA LEU A 817 -6.42 23.50 -5.47
C LEU A 817 -5.26 23.31 -6.45
N GLY A 818 -5.58 22.71 -7.60
CA GLY A 818 -4.66 22.51 -8.71
C GLY A 818 -4.68 21.07 -9.25
N PRO A 819 -4.16 20.83 -10.47
CA PRO A 819 -4.19 19.49 -11.08
C PRO A 819 -3.42 18.47 -10.25
N ILE A 820 -4.01 17.28 -10.03
CA ILE A 820 -3.44 16.23 -9.15
C ILE A 820 -1.99 15.86 -9.52
N HIS A 821 -1.68 15.81 -10.82
CA HIS A 821 -0.38 15.40 -11.36
C HIS A 821 0.70 16.48 -11.20
N SER A 822 0.29 17.72 -10.91
CA SER A 822 1.18 18.85 -10.68
C SER A 822 1.41 19.10 -9.19
N GLN A 823 0.69 18.41 -8.31
CA GLN A 823 0.88 18.53 -6.86
C GLN A 823 2.31 18.11 -6.48
N ARG A 824 2.97 18.98 -5.72
CA ARG A 824 4.29 18.82 -5.07
C ARG A 824 4.53 20.04 -4.20
N GLY A 825 5.49 19.98 -3.28
CA GLY A 825 5.79 21.11 -2.41
C GLY A 825 4.76 21.29 -1.28
N ARG A 826 5.03 22.26 -0.41
CA ARG A 826 4.12 22.71 0.65
C ARG A 826 2.74 23.00 0.07
N GLN A 827 1.74 22.41 0.69
CA GLN A 827 0.35 22.47 0.24
C GLN A 827 -0.33 23.69 0.87
N ASN A 828 -1.18 24.40 0.11
CA ASN A 828 -1.95 25.51 0.66
C ASN A 828 -3.31 25.00 1.15
N PHE A 829 -3.41 24.72 2.44
CA PHE A 829 -4.65 24.23 3.04
C PHE A 829 -5.63 25.38 3.32
N PRO A 830 -6.95 25.13 3.23
CA PRO A 830 -7.96 26.14 3.52
C PRO A 830 -7.94 26.57 5.00
N VAL A 831 -8.12 27.87 5.24
CA VAL A 831 -8.42 28.43 6.56
C VAL A 831 -9.84 29.00 6.56
N LEU A 832 -10.66 28.50 7.48
CA LEU A 832 -12.05 28.90 7.73
C LEU A 832 -12.18 29.68 9.04
N TYR A 833 -13.27 30.42 9.16
CA TYR A 833 -13.65 31.17 10.36
C TYR A 833 -15.15 31.49 10.27
N ASN A 834 -15.79 32.00 11.32
CA ASN A 834 -17.27 32.05 11.40
C ASN A 834 -17.96 32.75 10.22
N GLU A 835 -17.39 33.81 9.66
CA GLU A 835 -17.93 34.54 8.50
C GLU A 835 -17.52 33.90 7.14
N LYS A 836 -16.59 32.94 7.13
CA LYS A 836 -16.14 32.18 5.96
C LYS A 836 -16.11 30.69 6.26
N LYS A 837 -17.26 30.03 6.04
CA LYS A 837 -17.46 28.59 6.27
C LYS A 837 -17.25 27.72 5.02
N SER A 838 -16.84 28.35 3.92
CA SER A 838 -16.68 27.72 2.62
C SER A 838 -15.21 27.52 2.27
N MET A 839 -14.87 26.33 1.80
CA MET A 839 -13.56 26.05 1.19
C MET A 839 -13.71 25.64 -0.26
N THR A 840 -12.77 26.10 -1.10
CA THR A 840 -12.63 25.67 -2.49
C THR A 840 -11.43 24.75 -2.57
N VAL A 841 -11.64 23.52 -2.98
CA VAL A 841 -10.61 22.47 -3.05
C VAL A 841 -10.74 21.71 -4.37
N SER A 842 -9.82 20.78 -4.64
CA SER A 842 -9.95 19.88 -5.78
C SER A 842 -10.52 18.54 -5.34
N GLY A 843 -11.33 17.92 -6.18
CA GLY A 843 -11.86 16.59 -5.90
C GLY A 843 -12.31 15.82 -7.14
N ARG A 844 -12.37 14.49 -7.02
CA ARG A 844 -12.78 13.56 -8.07
C ARG A 844 -13.57 12.37 -7.51
N HIS A 845 -14.32 11.71 -8.39
CA HIS A 845 -15.18 10.55 -8.10
C HIS A 845 -16.23 10.83 -7.00
N ILE A 846 -16.58 12.10 -6.76
CA ILE A 846 -17.59 12.49 -5.78
C ILE A 846 -18.98 12.37 -6.41
N ARG A 847 -19.87 11.64 -5.74
CA ARG A 847 -21.22 11.36 -6.22
C ARG A 847 -22.25 12.27 -5.57
N LYS A 848 -23.39 12.42 -6.25
CA LYS A 848 -24.55 13.11 -5.68
C LYS A 848 -24.97 12.41 -4.39
N GLY A 849 -25.17 13.20 -3.33
CA GLY A 849 -25.52 12.69 -2.00
C GLY A 849 -24.33 12.35 -1.10
N ALA A 850 -23.09 12.62 -1.53
CA ALA A 850 -21.92 12.42 -0.69
C ALA A 850 -22.01 13.21 0.64
N SER A 851 -21.54 12.58 1.71
CA SER A 851 -21.53 13.13 3.08
C SER A 851 -20.17 13.72 3.43
N LEU A 852 -20.17 14.75 4.27
CA LEU A 852 -18.97 15.37 4.83
C LEU A 852 -18.71 14.77 6.21
N ILE A 853 -17.46 14.33 6.43
CA ILE A 853 -17.00 13.75 7.68
C ILE A 853 -15.85 14.62 8.18
N VAL A 854 -15.98 15.21 9.37
CA VAL A 854 -14.93 16.03 10.00
C VAL A 854 -14.54 15.34 11.31
N ASP A 855 -13.25 15.09 11.48
CA ASP A 855 -12.65 14.43 12.65
C ASP A 855 -13.37 13.11 13.01
N GLY A 856 -13.66 12.33 11.98
CA GLY A 856 -14.33 11.03 12.09
C GLY A 856 -15.85 11.08 12.25
N LYS A 857 -16.47 12.26 12.30
CA LYS A 857 -17.92 12.45 12.50
C LYS A 857 -18.62 13.06 11.31
N LYS A 858 -19.84 12.59 11.01
CA LYS A 858 -20.66 13.20 9.97
C LYS A 858 -21.10 14.61 10.38
N VAL A 859 -20.92 15.57 9.48
CA VAL A 859 -21.32 16.96 9.69
C VAL A 859 -22.29 17.45 8.61
N SER A 860 -23.07 18.47 8.96
CA SER A 860 -23.98 19.12 8.02
C SER A 860 -23.23 20.09 7.12
N GLY A 861 -23.50 20.02 5.82
CA GLY A 861 -22.89 20.89 4.82
C GLY A 861 -23.32 20.54 3.39
N SER A 862 -22.71 21.17 2.41
CA SER A 862 -22.97 20.91 0.99
C SER A 862 -21.68 20.81 0.19
N ILE A 863 -21.71 19.99 -0.87
CA ILE A 863 -20.63 19.87 -1.85
C ILE A 863 -21.19 20.29 -3.21
N ARG A 864 -20.54 21.26 -3.86
CA ARG A 864 -20.87 21.68 -5.24
C ARG A 864 -19.65 21.53 -6.13
N THR A 865 -19.84 21.02 -7.34
CA THR A 865 -18.80 20.95 -8.36
C THR A 865 -18.97 22.10 -9.34
N GLU A 866 -17.93 22.92 -9.56
CA GLU A 866 -17.98 24.06 -10.48
C GLU A 866 -17.30 23.77 -11.82
N LYS A 867 -16.14 23.10 -11.78
CA LYS A 867 -15.30 22.74 -12.94
C LYS A 867 -14.89 21.27 -12.81
N THR A 868 -14.24 20.72 -13.83
CA THR A 868 -13.91 19.27 -13.96
C THR A 868 -13.35 18.63 -12.68
N GLU A 869 -12.58 19.37 -11.88
CA GLU A 869 -12.02 18.86 -10.61
C GLU A 869 -12.10 19.88 -9.46
N THR A 870 -12.83 20.98 -9.61
CA THR A 870 -12.94 22.01 -8.56
C THR A 870 -14.26 21.87 -7.84
N ILE A 871 -14.19 21.74 -6.52
CA ILE A 871 -15.36 21.61 -5.65
C ILE A 871 -15.36 22.71 -4.58
N ILE A 872 -16.57 23.15 -4.22
CA ILE A 872 -16.81 24.01 -3.08
C ILE A 872 -17.51 23.19 -2.01
N ILE A 873 -16.99 23.27 -0.79
CA ILE A 873 -17.52 22.62 0.39
C ILE A 873 -17.94 23.71 1.37
N ASP A 874 -19.22 23.70 1.73
CA ASP A 874 -19.80 24.61 2.72
C ASP A 874 -20.14 23.81 3.97
N LEU A 875 -19.58 24.22 5.12
CA LEU A 875 -19.94 23.67 6.43
C LEU A 875 -21.02 24.54 7.07
N VAL A 876 -22.06 23.92 7.64
CA VAL A 876 -23.09 24.66 8.38
C VAL A 876 -22.51 25.23 9.68
N ASN A 877 -21.79 24.39 10.42
CA ASN A 877 -21.09 24.73 11.64
C ASN A 877 -19.61 24.37 11.49
N LEU A 878 -18.73 25.23 12.01
CA LEU A 878 -17.31 24.94 12.09
C LEU A 878 -17.01 24.21 13.41
N PRO A 879 -16.02 23.30 13.43
CA PRO A 879 -15.46 22.81 14.68
C PRO A 879 -14.71 23.94 15.43
N ASP A 880 -14.15 23.61 16.59
CA ASP A 880 -13.35 24.54 17.39
C ASP A 880 -12.13 25.06 16.61
N ALA A 881 -11.45 26.11 17.08
CA ALA A 881 -10.26 26.60 16.40
C ALA A 881 -9.11 25.59 16.48
N GLY A 882 -8.50 25.26 15.33
CA GLY A 882 -7.50 24.20 15.26
C GLY A 882 -7.25 23.67 13.85
N ILE A 883 -6.49 22.57 13.79
CA ILE A 883 -6.36 21.72 12.60
C ILE A 883 -7.47 20.67 12.63
N HIS A 884 -8.06 20.39 11.48
CA HIS A 884 -9.14 19.42 11.33
C HIS A 884 -8.97 18.58 10.08
N PHE A 885 -9.57 17.40 10.10
CA PHE A 885 -9.46 16.39 9.06
C PHE A 885 -10.81 16.12 8.43
N LEU A 886 -10.92 16.45 7.15
CA LEU A 886 -12.08 16.23 6.32
C LEU A 886 -11.94 14.95 5.51
N GLN A 887 -12.98 14.12 5.51
CA GLN A 887 -13.21 13.09 4.50
C GLN A 887 -14.55 13.33 3.80
N ILE A 888 -14.64 12.93 2.54
CA ILE A 888 -15.89 12.85 1.78
C ILE A 888 -16.25 11.38 1.64
N GLN A 889 -17.48 11.01 1.97
CA GLN A 889 -17.99 9.66 1.79
C GLN A 889 -19.07 9.63 0.71
N ASN A 890 -18.90 8.79 -0.31
CA ASN A 890 -19.97 8.55 -1.28
C ASN A 890 -21.11 7.73 -0.64
N PRO A 891 -22.37 7.88 -1.08
CA PRO A 891 -23.49 7.13 -0.53
C PRO A 891 -23.26 5.61 -0.54
N ASN A 892 -23.38 4.96 0.63
CA ASN A 892 -23.12 3.54 0.84
C ASN A 892 -21.73 3.06 0.34
N GLY A 893 -20.79 4.00 0.18
CA GLY A 893 -19.55 3.80 -0.52
C GLY A 893 -18.32 4.19 0.29
N LEU A 894 -17.18 4.13 -0.39
CA LEU A 894 -15.86 4.39 0.18
C LEU A 894 -15.67 5.87 0.60
N PHE A 895 -14.78 6.06 1.57
CA PHE A 895 -14.31 7.35 2.08
C PHE A 895 -13.13 7.89 1.26
N SER A 896 -12.97 9.21 1.18
CA SER A 896 -11.74 9.82 0.67
C SER A 896 -10.57 9.68 1.65
N ASN A 897 -9.39 10.14 1.22
CA ASN A 897 -8.28 10.42 2.13
C ASN A 897 -8.67 11.43 3.22
N ASP A 898 -7.93 11.42 4.33
CA ASP A 898 -7.92 12.51 5.31
C ASP A 898 -7.34 13.79 4.65
N PHE A 899 -8.14 14.87 4.60
CA PHE A 899 -7.77 16.17 4.02
C PHE A 899 -7.71 17.25 5.11
N ILE A 900 -6.59 17.96 5.18
CA ILE A 900 -6.36 18.99 6.21
C ILE A 900 -7.08 20.29 5.86
N PHE A 901 -7.77 20.87 6.84
CA PHE A 901 -8.16 22.28 6.83
C PHE A 901 -7.99 22.88 8.24
N HIS A 902 -8.01 24.21 8.33
CA HIS A 902 -7.90 24.92 9.59
C HIS A 902 -9.17 25.72 9.88
N VAL A 903 -9.47 25.85 11.18
CA VAL A 903 -10.44 26.83 11.69
C VAL A 903 -9.70 27.82 12.58
N ALA A 904 -9.94 29.10 12.34
CA ALA A 904 -9.43 30.19 13.16
C ALA A 904 -10.57 30.88 13.91
N GLU A 905 -10.24 31.46 15.07
CA GLU A 905 -11.19 32.15 15.95
C GLU A 905 -11.92 33.31 15.26
N ASN A 906 -11.23 34.03 14.38
CA ASN A 906 -11.74 35.20 13.67
C ASN A 906 -10.91 35.47 12.40
N GLN A 907 -11.33 36.46 11.61
CA GLN A 907 -10.71 36.84 10.35
C GLN A 907 -9.22 37.23 10.48
N ASP A 908 -8.83 37.97 11.53
CA ASP A 908 -7.44 38.43 11.70
C ASP A 908 -6.51 37.26 12.01
N LYS A 909 -6.95 36.35 12.89
CA LYS A 909 -6.24 35.10 13.17
C LYS A 909 -6.22 34.20 11.94
N ALA A 910 -7.31 34.13 11.17
CA ALA A 910 -7.36 33.38 9.93
C ALA A 910 -6.34 33.90 8.92
N LYS A 911 -6.22 35.22 8.77
CA LYS A 911 -5.22 35.85 7.89
C LYS A 911 -3.80 35.55 8.35
N SER A 912 -3.52 35.72 9.65
CA SER A 912 -2.20 35.42 10.23
C SER A 912 -1.81 33.96 10.07
N LEU A 913 -2.75 33.03 10.32
CA LEU A 913 -2.55 31.60 10.12
C LEU A 913 -2.36 31.26 8.65
N GLN A 914 -3.21 31.80 7.77
CA GLN A 914 -3.09 31.61 6.33
C GLN A 914 -1.73 32.09 5.82
N ASP A 915 -1.24 33.23 6.30
CA ASP A 915 0.08 33.76 5.98
C ASP A 915 1.20 32.87 6.52
N SER A 916 1.04 32.30 7.73
CA SER A 916 2.06 31.46 8.36
C SER A 916 2.21 30.10 7.68
N ILE A 917 1.11 29.46 7.27
CA ILE A 917 1.10 28.17 6.58
C ILE A 917 1.24 28.31 5.05
N ASN A 918 1.17 29.53 4.50
CA ASN A 918 1.26 29.74 3.07
C ASN A 918 2.62 29.23 2.55
N PRO A 919 2.63 28.24 1.64
CA PRO A 919 3.85 27.68 1.07
C PRO A 919 4.73 28.73 0.39
N ASN A 920 4.11 29.80 -0.13
CA ASN A 920 4.75 30.88 -0.85
C ASN A 920 5.02 32.11 0.00
N ARG A 921 4.87 32.05 1.33
CA ARG A 921 5.09 33.21 2.22
C ARG A 921 6.48 33.81 2.01
N LEU A 922 7.52 32.99 2.16
CA LEU A 922 8.91 33.43 2.05
C LEU A 922 9.28 33.84 0.62
N SER A 923 8.77 33.15 -0.40
CA SER A 923 9.06 33.48 -1.80
C SER A 923 8.36 34.77 -2.25
N SER A 924 7.13 35.01 -1.81
CA SER A 924 6.38 36.23 -2.08
C SER A 924 6.98 37.42 -1.34
N ALA A 925 7.28 37.25 -0.05
CA ALA A 925 7.96 38.26 0.75
C ALA A 925 9.36 38.59 0.18
N LEU A 926 10.10 37.57 -0.28
CA LEU A 926 11.42 37.77 -0.88
C LEU A 926 11.29 38.55 -2.18
N ALA A 927 10.36 38.19 -3.06
CA ALA A 927 10.15 38.92 -4.30
C ALA A 927 9.73 40.37 -4.08
N GLU A 928 8.91 40.64 -3.06
CA GLU A 928 8.52 42.01 -2.69
C GLU A 928 9.70 42.81 -2.11
N ALA A 929 10.49 42.21 -1.22
CA ALA A 929 11.71 42.82 -0.69
C ALA A 929 12.72 43.14 -1.81
N ILE A 930 12.91 42.19 -2.75
CA ILE A 930 13.73 42.40 -3.95
C ILE A 930 13.14 43.54 -4.78
N LYS A 931 11.84 43.52 -5.09
CA LYS A 931 11.18 44.56 -5.89
C LYS A 931 11.40 45.95 -5.28
N ARG A 932 11.29 46.09 -3.96
CA ARG A 932 11.50 47.35 -3.22
C ARG A 932 12.98 47.74 -3.05
N GLY A 933 13.92 46.85 -3.33
CA GLY A 933 15.34 47.08 -3.07
C GLY A 933 15.74 46.97 -1.60
N ASP A 934 14.91 46.35 -0.75
CA ASP A 934 15.17 46.18 0.67
C ASP A 934 16.17 45.03 0.91
N LEU A 935 17.46 45.36 0.89
CA LEU A 935 18.54 44.40 1.05
C LEU A 935 18.54 43.74 2.44
N GLN A 936 18.18 44.46 3.51
CA GLN A 936 18.17 43.91 4.87
C GLN A 936 17.07 42.88 5.06
N HIS A 937 15.87 43.20 4.57
CA HIS A 937 14.75 42.25 4.60
C HIS A 937 15.00 41.07 3.67
N THR A 938 15.60 41.29 2.49
CA THR A 938 16.05 40.22 1.59
C THR A 938 17.02 39.27 2.29
N LYS A 939 18.03 39.79 2.99
CA LYS A 939 19.00 38.99 3.78
C LYS A 939 18.30 38.18 4.86
N LYS A 940 17.38 38.79 5.61
CA LYS A 940 16.61 38.12 6.66
C LYS A 940 15.77 36.97 6.09
N LEU A 941 15.02 37.20 5.02
CA LEU A 941 14.18 36.17 4.41
C LEU A 941 14.99 34.99 3.85
N ILE A 942 16.17 35.26 3.29
CA ILE A 942 17.10 34.21 2.85
C ILE A 942 17.63 33.40 4.04
N ALA A 943 17.94 34.07 5.16
CA ALA A 943 18.30 33.39 6.41
C ALA A 943 17.15 32.54 6.98
N ASP A 944 15.92 33.03 6.85
CA ASP A 944 14.68 32.32 7.22
C ASP A 944 14.32 31.18 6.24
N GLY A 945 15.13 30.95 5.19
CA GLY A 945 15.01 29.81 4.28
C GLY A 945 14.30 30.10 2.94
N ALA A 946 14.15 31.36 2.54
CA ALA A 946 13.57 31.70 1.23
C ALA A 946 14.40 31.11 0.07
N SER A 947 13.73 30.43 -0.86
CA SER A 947 14.41 29.80 -1.99
C SER A 947 14.99 30.81 -2.97
N LEU A 948 16.26 30.64 -3.30
CA LEU A 948 17.00 31.49 -4.23
C LEU A 948 16.66 31.24 -5.71
N ASN A 949 16.04 30.09 -6.03
CA ASN A 949 15.84 29.61 -7.40
C ASN A 949 14.40 29.17 -7.70
N ALA A 950 13.51 29.13 -6.70
CA ALA A 950 12.12 28.76 -6.91
C ALA A 950 11.42 29.76 -7.83
N ARG A 951 10.53 29.24 -8.68
CA ARG A 951 9.62 30.07 -9.48
C ARG A 951 8.38 30.39 -8.66
N LYS A 952 7.93 31.63 -8.69
CA LYS A 952 6.59 32.01 -8.23
C LYS A 952 5.52 31.52 -9.22
N ASN A 953 4.25 31.73 -8.85
CA ASN A 953 3.09 31.41 -9.69
C ASN A 953 3.09 32.16 -11.05
N ASP A 954 3.62 33.39 -11.09
CA ASP A 954 3.82 34.16 -12.33
C ASP A 954 5.01 33.66 -13.17
N GLY A 955 5.76 32.68 -12.66
CA GLY A 955 6.91 32.08 -13.32
C GLY A 955 8.26 32.74 -13.02
N SER A 956 8.30 33.86 -12.28
CA SER A 956 9.55 34.59 -12.01
C SER A 956 10.39 33.90 -10.92
N THR A 957 11.72 34.00 -11.06
CA THR A 957 12.73 33.63 -10.06
C THR A 957 13.26 34.86 -9.31
N PRO A 958 13.87 34.72 -8.12
CA PRO A 958 14.50 35.85 -7.42
C PRO A 958 15.47 36.65 -8.29
N LEU A 959 16.36 35.97 -9.05
CA LEU A 959 17.27 36.64 -9.98
C LEU A 959 16.54 37.33 -11.13
N SER A 960 15.45 36.75 -11.66
CA SER A 960 14.65 37.44 -12.69
C SER A 960 13.96 38.68 -12.13
N THR A 961 13.47 38.65 -10.88
CA THR A 961 12.87 39.81 -10.21
C THR A 961 13.90 40.91 -9.96
N ALA A 962 15.11 40.55 -9.52
CA ALA A 962 16.21 41.50 -9.34
C ALA A 962 16.64 42.10 -10.69
N SER A 963 16.70 41.28 -11.75
CA SER A 963 17.03 41.74 -13.11
C SER A 963 15.96 42.65 -13.70
N PHE A 964 14.69 42.34 -13.46
CA PHE A 964 13.58 43.15 -13.94
C PHE A 964 13.60 44.54 -13.29
N ASN A 965 13.85 44.61 -11.97
CA ASN A 965 13.83 45.84 -11.18
C ASN A 965 15.20 46.53 -11.03
N GLY A 966 16.25 46.09 -11.75
CA GLY A 966 17.58 46.72 -11.70
C GLY A 966 18.30 46.65 -10.35
N ARG A 967 18.04 45.62 -9.54
CA ARG A 967 18.55 45.50 -8.16
C ARG A 967 19.91 44.79 -8.10
N LEU A 968 20.98 45.50 -8.47
CA LEU A 968 22.34 44.95 -8.60
C LEU A 968 22.86 44.31 -7.28
N GLU A 969 22.88 45.07 -6.18
CA GLU A 969 23.42 44.59 -4.89
C GLU A 969 22.71 43.32 -4.38
N ILE A 970 21.40 43.25 -4.63
CA ILE A 970 20.58 42.07 -4.31
C ILE A 970 20.91 40.91 -5.24
N ALA A 971 21.10 41.14 -6.55
CA ALA A 971 21.50 40.10 -7.49
C ALA A 971 22.88 39.50 -7.15
N GLU A 972 23.84 40.34 -6.76
CA GLU A 972 25.15 39.93 -6.27
C GLU A 972 25.03 39.05 -5.02
N TYR A 973 24.24 39.49 -4.04
CA TYR A 973 24.00 38.73 -2.81
C TYR A 973 23.31 37.39 -3.09
N LEU A 974 22.30 37.35 -3.95
CA LEU A 974 21.61 36.12 -4.37
C LEU A 974 22.59 35.13 -5.00
N ILE A 975 23.48 35.59 -5.91
CA ILE A 975 24.52 34.75 -6.52
C ILE A 975 25.51 34.26 -5.47
N GLN A 976 25.97 35.13 -4.57
CA GLN A 976 26.88 34.77 -3.49
C GLN A 976 26.29 33.65 -2.61
N LYS A 977 24.97 33.64 -2.42
CA LYS A 977 24.26 32.60 -1.68
C LYS A 977 23.89 31.38 -2.51
N GLY A 978 24.23 31.33 -3.80
CA GLY A 978 24.06 30.16 -4.67
C GLY A 978 22.88 30.21 -5.64
N ALA A 979 22.33 31.39 -5.94
CA ALA A 979 21.34 31.55 -7.01
C ALA A 979 21.97 31.22 -8.38
N ARG A 980 21.24 30.47 -9.22
CA ARG A 980 21.71 29.96 -10.50
C ARG A 980 21.37 30.91 -11.64
N VAL A 981 22.39 31.46 -12.29
CA VAL A 981 22.25 32.32 -13.48
C VAL A 981 21.70 31.59 -14.72
N THR A 982 21.52 30.26 -14.64
CA THR A 982 20.93 29.42 -15.70
C THR A 982 19.47 29.08 -15.43
N GLN A 983 18.92 29.41 -14.26
CA GLN A 983 17.57 29.04 -13.87
C GLN A 983 16.54 29.86 -14.65
N THR A 984 15.78 29.21 -15.54
CA THR A 984 14.82 29.91 -16.40
C THR A 984 13.52 30.26 -15.67
N ASN A 985 12.79 31.26 -16.16
CA ASN A 985 11.40 31.57 -15.79
C ASN A 985 10.40 30.62 -16.54
N ARG A 986 9.09 30.85 -16.45
CA ARG A 986 8.06 30.04 -17.14
C ARG A 986 8.18 30.06 -18.68
N ASP A 987 8.64 31.16 -19.25
CA ASP A 987 8.82 31.35 -20.70
C ASP A 987 10.16 30.80 -21.22
N GLY A 988 10.95 30.17 -20.35
CA GLY A 988 12.28 29.69 -20.70
C GLY A 988 13.36 30.79 -20.70
N ASN A 989 13.04 32.02 -20.29
CA ASN A 989 14.03 33.11 -20.18
C ASN A 989 14.96 32.88 -18.99
N THR A 990 16.27 32.90 -19.21
CA THR A 990 17.27 32.97 -18.12
C THR A 990 17.29 34.38 -17.50
N PRO A 991 17.88 34.58 -16.31
CA PRO A 991 18.09 35.92 -15.76
C PRO A 991 18.82 36.85 -16.74
N LEU A 992 19.74 36.31 -17.56
CA LEU A 992 20.43 37.06 -18.61
C LEU A 992 19.49 37.58 -19.70
N HIS A 993 18.46 36.82 -20.11
CA HIS A 993 17.46 37.32 -21.07
C HIS A 993 16.74 38.53 -20.50
N ILE A 994 16.34 38.46 -19.22
CA ILE A 994 15.59 39.53 -18.56
C ILE A 994 16.49 40.76 -18.37
N ALA A 995 17.72 40.59 -17.88
CA ALA A 995 18.66 41.70 -17.69
C ALA A 995 19.01 42.39 -19.02
N ALA A 996 19.22 41.62 -20.10
CA ALA A 996 19.49 42.17 -21.42
C ALA A 996 18.28 42.92 -21.98
N PHE A 997 17.09 42.31 -21.93
CA PHE A 997 15.85 42.91 -22.41
C PHE A 997 15.50 44.20 -21.65
N MET A 998 15.74 44.23 -20.33
CA MET A 998 15.53 45.40 -19.48
C MET A 998 16.72 46.38 -19.48
N CYS A 999 17.72 46.18 -20.34
CA CYS A 999 18.90 47.02 -20.49
C CYS A 999 19.68 47.27 -19.18
N GLN A 1000 19.71 46.29 -18.27
CA GLN A 1000 20.44 46.38 -17.00
C GLN A 1000 21.91 46.02 -17.22
N THR A 1001 22.72 47.01 -17.61
CA THR A 1001 24.12 46.83 -18.04
C THR A 1001 24.99 46.11 -17.00
N GLU A 1002 24.98 46.55 -15.75
CA GLU A 1002 25.85 45.97 -14.72
C GLU A 1002 25.41 44.56 -14.31
N ILE A 1003 24.10 44.31 -14.22
CA ILE A 1003 23.56 42.96 -13.97
C ILE A 1003 23.89 42.01 -15.13
N THR A 1004 23.83 42.51 -16.38
CA THR A 1004 24.20 41.73 -17.57
C THR A 1004 25.66 41.32 -17.52
N LYS A 1005 26.57 42.26 -17.20
CA LYS A 1005 28.01 41.95 -17.04
C LYS A 1005 28.23 40.93 -15.91
N LEU A 1006 27.62 41.14 -14.74
CA LEU A 1006 27.68 40.22 -13.60
C LEU A 1006 27.28 38.79 -14.00
N PHE A 1007 26.16 38.61 -14.70
CA PHE A 1007 25.74 37.28 -15.12
C PHE A 1007 26.68 36.64 -16.13
N LEU A 1008 27.25 37.40 -17.07
CA LEU A 1008 28.23 36.88 -18.02
C LEU A 1008 29.53 36.46 -17.32
N GLU A 1009 30.00 37.23 -16.35
CA GLU A 1009 31.14 36.88 -15.49
C GLU A 1009 30.88 35.59 -14.71
N LYS A 1010 29.66 35.39 -14.22
CA LYS A 1010 29.23 34.18 -13.52
C LYS A 1010 28.81 33.03 -14.45
N GLY A 1011 29.12 33.13 -15.75
CA GLY A 1011 29.00 32.03 -16.71
C GLY A 1011 27.60 31.82 -17.30
N ALA A 1012 26.74 32.84 -17.33
CA ALA A 1012 25.44 32.73 -17.97
C ALA A 1012 25.56 32.42 -19.48
N PRO A 1013 24.84 31.41 -20.01
CA PRO A 1013 24.96 31.00 -21.41
C PRO A 1013 24.26 31.99 -22.34
N VAL A 1014 25.04 32.65 -23.18
CA VAL A 1014 24.55 33.68 -24.12
C VAL A 1014 23.63 33.10 -25.19
N ARG A 1015 23.92 31.88 -25.68
CA ARG A 1015 23.17 31.19 -26.76
C ARG A 1015 22.02 30.31 -26.26
N LYS A 1016 21.72 30.27 -24.97
CA LYS A 1016 20.60 29.47 -24.46
C LYS A 1016 19.30 30.05 -25.01
N LYS A 1017 18.51 29.26 -25.73
CA LYS A 1017 17.21 29.68 -26.26
C LYS A 1017 16.09 29.54 -25.23
N ASN A 1018 15.20 30.52 -25.18
CA ASN A 1018 13.93 30.49 -24.46
C ASN A 1018 12.87 29.67 -25.23
N ASN A 1019 11.64 29.61 -24.72
CA ASN A 1019 10.56 28.84 -25.35
C ASN A 1019 10.08 29.43 -26.69
N ARG A 1020 10.43 30.68 -27.01
CA ARG A 1020 10.18 31.32 -28.31
C ARG A 1020 11.34 31.10 -29.30
N GLY A 1021 12.38 30.36 -28.91
CA GLY A 1021 13.55 30.12 -29.75
C GLY A 1021 14.57 31.26 -29.77
N GLU A 1022 14.42 32.24 -28.88
CA GLU A 1022 15.26 33.44 -28.79
C GLU A 1022 16.35 33.26 -27.73
N SER A 1023 17.58 33.70 -28.02
CA SER A 1023 18.68 33.85 -27.07
C SER A 1023 18.71 35.25 -26.44
N ALA A 1024 19.61 35.47 -25.47
CA ALA A 1024 19.81 36.79 -24.88
C ALA A 1024 20.27 37.85 -25.91
N ILE A 1025 20.95 37.43 -26.98
CA ILE A 1025 21.31 38.30 -28.12
C ILE A 1025 20.05 38.63 -28.92
N ASP A 1026 19.23 37.62 -29.22
CA ASP A 1026 18.07 37.78 -30.10
C ASP A 1026 17.07 38.79 -29.51
N VAL A 1027 16.82 38.73 -28.20
CA VAL A 1027 15.88 39.63 -27.49
C VAL A 1027 16.29 41.11 -27.50
N VAL A 1028 17.55 41.43 -27.82
CA VAL A 1028 18.07 42.81 -27.98
C VAL A 1028 18.53 43.16 -29.39
N SER A 1029 18.53 42.20 -30.31
CA SER A 1029 19.05 42.36 -31.68
C SER A 1029 18.06 42.97 -32.66
N SER A 1030 16.77 42.94 -32.36
CA SER A 1030 15.73 43.48 -33.24
C SER A 1030 15.88 44.98 -33.43
N THR A 1031 15.61 45.44 -34.65
CA THR A 1031 15.52 46.86 -34.99
C THR A 1031 14.42 47.52 -34.17
N TRP A 1032 14.69 48.72 -33.66
CA TRP A 1032 13.71 49.49 -32.94
C TRP A 1032 12.55 49.89 -33.86
N ASN A 1033 11.31 49.62 -33.46
CA ASN A 1033 10.09 49.98 -34.20
C ASN A 1033 8.98 50.44 -33.23
N GLU A 1034 7.87 50.94 -33.78
CA GLU A 1034 6.74 51.47 -32.99
C GLU A 1034 6.11 50.41 -32.08
N ASP A 1035 6.01 49.15 -32.53
CA ASP A 1035 5.46 48.04 -31.74
C ASP A 1035 6.31 47.73 -30.51
N LEU A 1036 7.63 47.65 -30.67
CA LEU A 1036 8.56 47.41 -29.57
C LEU A 1036 8.59 48.59 -28.60
N GLU A 1037 8.54 49.81 -29.11
CA GLU A 1037 8.42 51.01 -28.29
C GLU A 1037 7.15 51.00 -27.45
N THR A 1038 6.01 50.70 -28.07
CA THR A 1038 4.72 50.58 -27.40
C THR A 1038 4.75 49.49 -26.32
N PHE A 1039 5.38 48.35 -26.60
CA PHE A 1039 5.57 47.27 -25.63
C PHE A 1039 6.37 47.74 -24.42
N TYR A 1040 7.52 48.40 -24.63
CA TYR A 1040 8.31 48.95 -23.53
C TYR A 1040 7.56 50.05 -22.76
N ARG A 1041 6.81 50.93 -23.44
CA ARG A 1041 5.99 51.97 -22.78
C ARG A 1041 4.94 51.34 -21.87
N SER A 1042 4.23 50.31 -22.37
CA SER A 1042 3.27 49.56 -21.56
C SER A 1042 3.92 48.94 -20.33
N LEU A 1043 5.10 48.34 -20.50
CA LEU A 1043 5.82 47.66 -19.43
C LEU A 1043 6.31 48.65 -18.37
N ILE A 1044 6.93 49.76 -18.78
CA ILE A 1044 7.36 50.86 -17.90
C ILE A 1044 6.16 51.41 -17.13
N ASN A 1045 5.06 51.78 -17.81
CA ASN A 1045 3.87 52.35 -17.16
C ASN A 1045 3.20 51.40 -16.16
N SER A 1046 3.34 50.09 -16.36
CA SER A 1046 2.79 49.06 -15.46
C SER A 1046 3.72 48.68 -14.30
N SER A 1047 4.89 49.34 -14.17
CA SER A 1047 5.92 48.97 -13.21
C SER A 1047 6.60 50.18 -12.56
N GLU A 1048 7.18 50.02 -11.38
CA GLU A 1048 7.94 51.07 -10.68
C GLU A 1048 9.43 51.06 -11.10
N ILE A 1049 9.71 50.87 -12.39
CA ILE A 1049 11.08 50.77 -12.91
C ILE A 1049 11.55 52.14 -13.40
N ASP A 1050 12.71 52.58 -12.90
CA ASP A 1050 13.40 53.80 -13.35
C ASP A 1050 14.11 53.57 -14.71
N LEU A 1051 13.32 53.48 -15.79
CA LEU A 1051 13.81 53.27 -17.15
C LEU A 1051 12.92 54.05 -18.14
N THR A 1052 13.54 54.81 -19.06
CA THR A 1052 12.83 55.56 -20.12
C THR A 1052 13.08 54.95 -21.49
N ILE A 1053 12.20 55.21 -22.45
CA ILE A 1053 12.35 54.74 -23.83
C ILE A 1053 13.67 55.21 -24.45
N GLU A 1054 14.04 56.46 -24.22
CA GLU A 1054 15.26 57.08 -24.70
C GLU A 1054 16.49 56.34 -24.14
N ARG A 1055 16.44 55.98 -22.85
CA ARG A 1055 17.49 55.21 -22.19
C ARG A 1055 17.60 53.79 -22.73
N ILE A 1056 16.49 53.13 -23.03
CA ILE A 1056 16.49 51.80 -23.66
C ILE A 1056 17.07 51.86 -25.08
N LYS A 1057 16.65 52.83 -25.90
CA LYS A 1057 17.19 53.07 -27.25
C LYS A 1057 18.72 53.23 -27.22
N LEU A 1058 19.23 53.95 -26.22
CA LEU A 1058 20.66 54.16 -26.02
C LEU A 1058 21.41 52.90 -25.56
N LEU A 1059 20.84 52.16 -24.59
CA LEU A 1059 21.53 51.04 -23.93
C LEU A 1059 21.42 49.72 -24.71
N ARG A 1060 20.35 49.48 -25.45
CA ARG A 1060 20.10 48.22 -26.17
C ARG A 1060 21.24 47.84 -27.13
N PRO A 1061 21.79 48.75 -27.97
CA PRO A 1061 22.97 48.46 -28.78
C PRO A 1061 24.23 48.15 -27.96
N GLN A 1062 24.38 48.77 -26.80
CA GLN A 1062 25.53 48.53 -25.91
C GLN A 1062 25.46 47.13 -25.28
N ILE A 1063 24.28 46.72 -24.82
CA ILE A 1063 24.02 45.37 -24.33
C ILE A 1063 24.30 44.33 -25.43
N LEU A 1064 23.81 44.58 -26.66
CA LEU A 1064 24.08 43.72 -27.80
C LEU A 1064 25.59 43.55 -28.06
N LYS A 1065 26.35 44.64 -27.99
CA LYS A 1065 27.82 44.62 -28.11
C LYS A 1065 28.47 43.78 -27.01
N VAL A 1066 28.04 43.93 -25.76
CA VAL A 1066 28.54 43.16 -24.61
C VAL A 1066 28.28 41.66 -24.78
N LEU A 1067 27.07 41.28 -25.21
CA LEU A 1067 26.70 39.88 -25.42
C LEU A 1067 27.48 39.24 -26.58
N ARG A 1068 27.60 39.94 -27.72
CA ARG A 1068 28.40 39.49 -28.88
C ARG A 1068 29.89 39.36 -28.56
N ASN A 1069 30.44 40.28 -27.77
CA ASN A 1069 31.83 40.19 -27.32
C ASN A 1069 32.09 38.97 -26.45
N ARG A 1070 31.15 38.63 -25.54
CA ARG A 1070 31.27 37.43 -24.71
C ARG A 1070 31.16 36.16 -25.57
N GLU A 1071 30.23 36.15 -26.52
CA GLU A 1071 30.05 35.06 -27.48
C GLU A 1071 31.33 34.79 -28.31
N ALA A 1072 31.95 35.83 -28.86
CA ALA A 1072 33.20 35.71 -29.60
C ALA A 1072 34.33 35.13 -28.73
N LYS A 1073 34.44 35.56 -27.46
CA LYS A 1073 35.41 35.01 -26.49
C LYS A 1073 35.14 33.54 -26.17
N SER A 1074 33.88 33.13 -26.03
CA SER A 1074 33.53 31.73 -25.77
C SER A 1074 33.82 30.80 -26.96
N ASN A 1075 33.64 31.28 -28.20
CA ASN A 1075 34.00 30.52 -29.41
C ASN A 1075 35.52 30.31 -29.54
N LEU A 1076 36.32 31.33 -29.16
CA LEU A 1076 37.79 31.22 -29.12
C LEU A 1076 38.28 30.23 -28.04
N GLN A 1077 37.62 30.16 -26.89
CA GLN A 1077 37.92 29.16 -25.86
C GLN A 1077 37.53 27.74 -26.28
N ALA A 1078 36.38 27.55 -26.95
CA ALA A 1078 35.97 26.22 -27.44
C ALA A 1078 36.92 25.67 -28.51
N GLN A 1079 37.44 26.52 -29.40
CA GLN A 1079 38.45 26.13 -30.40
C GLN A 1079 39.84 25.82 -29.81
N ALA A 1080 40.11 26.22 -28.56
CA ALA A 1080 41.36 25.94 -27.86
C ALA A 1080 41.36 24.59 -27.12
N PHE A 1081 40.19 23.97 -26.88
CA PHE A 1081 40.05 22.64 -26.25
C PHE A 1081 39.93 21.48 -27.27
N ASP A 1082 39.83 21.78 -28.57
CA ASP A 1082 39.79 20.81 -29.68
C ASP A 1082 41.15 20.67 -30.41
N ARG A 1083 42.27 21.00 -29.75
CA ARG A 1083 43.60 20.56 -30.17
C ARG A 1083 44.05 19.43 -29.23
N PRO A 1084 44.54 18.30 -29.79
CA PRO A 1084 44.80 17.06 -29.03
C PRO A 1084 45.78 17.22 -27.88
#